data_AF-A0A835VR36-F1
#
_entry.id   AF-A0A835VR36-F1
#
_cell.length_a   1.000
_cell.length_b   1.000
_cell.length_c   1.000
_cell.angle_alpha   90.00
_cell.angle_beta   90.00
_cell.angle_gamma   90.00
#
_symmetry.space_group_name_H-M   'P 1'
#
loop_
_entity.id
_entity.type
_entity.pdbx_description
1 polymer ?
#
loop_
_entity_poly.entity_id
_entity_poly.type
_entity_poly.pdbx_seq_one_letter_code
_entity_poly.pdbx_strand_id
1 'polypeptide(L)'
;MVRKGVLIGVGAAVAAGGIGLYAYNVLKNSTTGSDAPAEAAARAAAPAAPAATAPAPAAAPAAAAPAPAAPASSKASSDPVAAVLKSNAALLSDKERELVAGLLDLDQAHLFEGWPEKGTDDGAKRRLLGQLAVLDASYHGGLAAYIKNAKQLLRDSKEGVNPFEGYVPSVPSGERLDFASPPFMELEGLGLREAGGAAFVLVAGGLGERLGYSGIKVALPSECATATPFLGLYIQTILALQARSGSGRKLPLAIMTSDDTHGRTLELLKRNNYFGMEEGQVTLIKQEKVACLIDNAAHLALEPSDKYAVQTKPHGHGDVHMLLHSSGLAKAWLAAGLKWVCFFQDTNALVFRGLLAALGVSARHGYDMNSLAVPRKAKEAIGAIAKLSRPAGPEPKELTINVEYNQLDPLLRETISKEGDVNDATGYSPFPGNINQLVLKLSSYVPQLAATGGVISEFVNPKYKDATKTAFKSSTRLECMMQDYPKALPASARVGFTTINQVWASYSPVKNSPADAAAKFKEGNPTHSATTGELDIYKANVLALHEVAGLQVPSPLQSAVFNGIATELYPRLVLGPAFAPCLADIKAKVAPGALVLSPGAVLVLDGADITIKGPVKVDGALVVRAAPGARVTLGPLTVSNKGWSWTPLAEGEAANEEERIRGFKVVRTETKELVYDKPGTYTAAAPAPTPAPAPAPAPAAAAAAAAAAPAPAAAPAPAPAAAPAAAPAAAPAQAPAAAPAPAPAAAAATTPVVAPAAAAAASSSGGSPPHSASGLSAAAKPFVPNFGPPAPAAAASTSSSSNGAKAAAAAPTPAAAPASTSSSGGGAAAAAAATSLSKNAKKKQKKKNKRAVTAAAGGSGGGAAEGEGDEEAGEDGEEEAS
;
A
#
# COMPACT_ATOMS: atom_id res chain seq x y z
N MET A 1 -16.34 -33.04 34.46
CA MET A 1 -16.21 -34.45 34.92
C MET A 1 -15.15 -35.17 34.08
N VAL A 2 -14.69 -36.35 34.51
CA VAL A 2 -13.37 -36.94 34.18
C VAL A 2 -13.49 -38.37 33.59
N ARG A 3 -12.45 -38.82 32.83
CA ARG A 3 -12.16 -40.15 32.22
C ARG A 3 -12.57 -40.30 30.74
N LYS A 4 -11.83 -41.03 29.88
CA LYS A 4 -10.48 -41.69 29.88
C LYS A 4 -10.10 -41.91 28.39
N GLY A 5 -8.87 -41.69 27.91
CA GLY A 5 -7.78 -42.70 27.82
C GLY A 5 -7.87 -43.56 26.53
N VAL A 6 -6.81 -44.11 25.89
CA VAL A 6 -5.48 -44.56 26.34
C VAL A 6 -4.54 -44.91 25.12
N LEU A 7 -3.19 -44.95 25.32
CA LEU A 7 -2.11 -45.64 24.52
C LEU A 7 -1.61 -44.98 23.19
N ILE A 8 -0.32 -44.99 22.75
CA ILE A 8 1.02 -45.47 23.23
C ILE A 8 2.12 -44.40 22.89
N GLY A 9 3.24 -44.32 23.64
CA GLY A 9 4.49 -43.60 23.25
C GLY A 9 5.42 -44.42 22.31
N VAL A 10 6.75 -44.22 22.21
CA VAL A 10 7.76 -43.49 23.00
C VAL A 10 8.96 -43.16 22.08
N GLY A 11 9.72 -42.09 22.35
CA GLY A 11 11.00 -41.83 21.64
C GLY A 11 11.71 -40.52 22.04
N ALA A 12 12.01 -40.33 23.33
CA ALA A 12 12.58 -39.07 23.84
C ALA A 12 14.09 -39.16 24.14
N ALA A 13 14.76 -38.01 24.09
CA ALA A 13 15.98 -37.75 24.86
C ALA A 13 15.95 -36.30 25.37
N VAL A 14 16.22 -36.11 26.66
CA VAL A 14 16.11 -34.84 27.39
C VAL A 14 17.45 -34.51 28.04
N ALA A 15 17.81 -33.23 28.07
CA ALA A 15 18.65 -32.66 29.12
C ALA A 15 17.99 -31.36 29.60
N ALA A 16 17.95 -31.14 30.92
CA ALA A 16 17.11 -30.12 31.55
C ALA A 16 17.94 -29.09 32.33
N GLY A 17 17.34 -27.93 32.63
CA GLY A 17 17.79 -27.08 33.74
C GLY A 17 17.54 -25.58 33.56
N GLY A 18 16.89 -24.96 34.55
CA GLY A 18 17.01 -23.53 34.82
C GLY A 18 15.79 -22.65 34.49
N ILE A 19 14.87 -22.53 35.46
CA ILE A 19 13.99 -21.35 35.53
C ILE A 19 14.83 -20.20 36.09
N GLY A 20 14.90 -19.07 35.38
CA GLY A 20 15.68 -17.90 35.79
C GLY A 20 15.02 -16.61 35.31
N LEU A 21 14.28 -15.96 36.21
CA LEU A 21 13.72 -14.63 36.01
C LEU A 21 14.87 -13.60 36.08
N TYR A 22 15.18 -12.88 35.00
CA TYR A 22 16.16 -11.78 35.06
C TYR A 22 15.76 -10.52 34.30
N ALA A 23 15.98 -9.39 34.96
CA ALA A 23 15.63 -8.06 34.49
C ALA A 23 16.62 -7.52 33.46
N TYR A 24 16.14 -6.61 32.62
CA TYR A 24 16.96 -5.77 31.75
C TYR A 24 17.94 -4.93 32.58
N ASN A 25 19.22 -4.93 32.20
CA ASN A 25 20.11 -3.83 32.55
C ASN A 25 21.18 -3.60 31.47
N VAL A 26 21.45 -2.33 31.22
CA VAL A 26 22.32 -1.83 30.15
C VAL A 26 23.79 -2.00 30.54
N LEU A 27 24.62 -2.51 29.63
CA LEU A 27 26.07 -2.57 29.82
C LEU A 27 26.83 -1.78 28.74
N LYS A 28 27.68 -0.86 29.21
CA LYS A 28 28.65 -0.12 28.41
C LYS A 28 29.86 -1.00 28.11
N ASN A 29 30.43 -0.88 26.92
CA ASN A 29 31.70 -1.53 26.60
C ASN A 29 32.87 -0.89 27.34
N SER A 30 33.71 -1.73 27.93
CA SER A 30 35.09 -1.42 28.31
C SER A 30 35.97 -2.63 27.97
N THR A 31 36.95 -2.45 27.08
CA THR A 31 37.89 -3.51 26.66
C THR A 31 39.34 -3.10 26.98
N THR A 32 40.13 -4.06 27.45
CA THR A 32 41.53 -3.88 27.91
C THR A 32 42.41 -5.07 27.49
N GLY A 33 43.47 -4.82 26.71
CA GLY A 33 44.54 -5.79 26.34
C GLY A 33 44.08 -6.99 25.48
N SER A 34 44.91 -7.68 24.70
CA SER A 34 46.28 -7.47 24.17
C SER A 34 46.46 -8.42 22.95
N ASP A 35 47.52 -8.44 22.13
CA ASP A 35 48.86 -7.82 22.13
C ASP A 35 49.32 -7.52 20.66
N ALA A 36 50.57 -7.08 20.44
CA ALA A 36 51.18 -6.86 19.10
C ALA A 36 52.40 -7.78 18.84
N PRO A 37 53.06 -7.73 17.65
CA PRO A 37 54.32 -6.95 17.60
C PRO A 37 54.72 -6.31 16.22
N ALA A 38 55.84 -5.54 16.26
CA ALA A 38 56.65 -4.91 15.18
C ALA A 38 56.07 -3.64 14.48
N GLU A 39 56.58 -2.42 14.72
CA GLU A 39 57.86 -1.78 14.27
C GLU A 39 57.88 -1.38 12.76
N ALA A 40 58.28 -0.17 12.32
CA ALA A 40 58.75 1.07 12.99
C ALA A 40 58.64 2.32 12.06
N ALA A 41 59.17 3.48 12.52
CA ALA A 41 59.54 4.72 11.77
C ALA A 41 58.62 5.99 11.81
N ALA A 42 58.70 6.69 12.94
CA ALA A 42 58.79 8.16 13.13
C ALA A 42 58.40 9.18 12.03
N ARG A 43 57.49 10.11 12.38
CA ARG A 43 57.82 11.52 12.72
C ARG A 43 56.60 12.26 13.30
N ALA A 44 56.79 12.97 14.42
CA ALA A 44 55.75 13.77 15.07
C ALA A 44 56.05 15.28 14.94
N ALA A 45 54.99 16.09 14.85
CA ALA A 45 55.04 17.54 15.00
C ALA A 45 54.04 17.94 16.10
N ALA A 46 54.48 18.78 17.04
CA ALA A 46 53.69 19.18 18.21
C ALA A 46 52.87 20.45 17.94
N PRO A 47 51.67 20.61 18.54
CA PRO A 47 50.94 21.88 18.55
C PRO A 47 51.45 22.81 19.68
N ALA A 48 51.38 24.12 19.45
CA ALA A 48 51.90 25.15 20.35
C ALA A 48 50.92 25.57 21.46
N ALA A 49 51.46 26.08 22.57
CA ALA A 49 50.72 26.63 23.71
C ALA A 49 50.17 28.06 23.44
N PRO A 50 49.13 28.51 24.18
CA PRO A 50 48.55 29.84 24.02
C PRO A 50 49.40 30.94 24.67
N ALA A 51 49.45 32.12 24.04
CA ALA A 51 50.13 33.31 24.55
C ALA A 51 49.17 34.30 25.23
N ALA A 52 49.70 35.09 26.18
CA ALA A 52 48.95 36.02 27.01
C ALA A 52 48.81 37.44 26.41
N THR A 53 48.04 38.26 27.11
CA THR A 53 47.44 39.56 26.76
C THR A 53 48.37 40.77 26.57
N ALA A 54 47.85 41.80 25.86
CA ALA A 54 48.23 43.21 25.99
C ALA A 54 46.98 44.12 25.76
N PRO A 55 46.95 45.39 26.26
CA PRO A 55 45.70 46.09 26.59
C PRO A 55 45.23 47.20 25.61
N ALA A 56 44.02 47.72 25.84
CA ALA A 56 43.40 48.86 25.14
C ALA A 56 42.80 49.88 26.17
N PRO A 57 42.53 51.16 25.78
CA PRO A 57 42.64 52.30 26.70
C PRO A 57 41.35 52.77 27.40
N ALA A 58 41.53 53.72 28.33
CA ALA A 58 40.52 54.22 29.27
C ALA A 58 39.48 55.21 28.68
N ALA A 59 38.31 55.27 29.34
CA ALA A 59 37.26 56.27 29.13
C ALA A 59 36.84 56.94 30.45
N ALA A 60 36.27 58.15 30.36
CA ALA A 60 36.03 59.09 31.47
C ALA A 60 34.79 58.75 32.34
N PRO A 61 34.63 59.34 33.55
CA PRO A 61 33.67 58.86 34.55
C PRO A 61 32.24 59.39 34.32
N ALA A 62 31.26 58.52 34.57
CA ALA A 62 29.83 58.87 34.64
C ALA A 62 29.36 59.07 36.10
N ALA A 63 28.30 59.85 36.29
CA ALA A 63 27.86 60.35 37.59
C ALA A 63 27.25 59.28 38.52
N ALA A 64 27.27 59.58 39.83
CA ALA A 64 26.80 58.68 40.89
C ALA A 64 25.27 58.45 40.85
N ALA A 65 24.87 57.19 41.05
CA ALA A 65 23.48 56.79 41.29
C ALA A 65 23.21 56.60 42.81
N PRO A 66 21.94 56.66 43.27
CA PRO A 66 21.61 56.69 44.70
C PRO A 66 21.76 55.35 45.43
N ALA A 67 21.78 55.41 46.76
CA ALA A 67 21.89 54.27 47.66
C ALA A 67 20.76 53.22 47.50
N PRO A 68 21.02 51.93 47.80
CA PRO A 68 20.05 50.86 47.64
C PRO A 68 18.87 51.00 48.61
N ALA A 69 17.67 50.74 48.11
CA ALA A 69 16.47 50.60 48.93
C ALA A 69 16.54 49.34 49.81
N ALA A 70 15.86 49.39 50.96
CA ALA A 70 15.77 48.29 51.92
C ALA A 70 15.24 46.99 51.27
N PRO A 71 15.63 45.79 51.78
CA PRO A 71 15.20 44.53 51.21
C PRO A 71 13.68 44.41 51.27
N ALA A 72 13.05 44.29 50.10
CA ALA A 72 11.64 43.93 50.01
C ALA A 72 11.45 42.55 50.68
N SER A 73 10.41 42.42 51.48
CA SER A 73 10.07 41.16 52.14
C SER A 73 9.94 40.04 51.10
N SER A 74 10.64 38.94 51.33
CA SER A 74 10.51 37.74 50.52
C SER A 74 9.07 37.22 50.64
N LYS A 75 8.23 37.52 49.65
CA LYS A 75 7.04 36.71 49.41
C LYS A 75 7.54 35.29 49.19
N ALA A 76 7.20 34.38 50.11
CA ALA A 76 7.40 32.96 49.88
C ALA A 76 6.73 32.62 48.55
N SER A 77 7.52 32.12 47.59
CA SER A 77 6.97 31.52 46.38
C SER A 77 6.16 30.32 46.84
N SER A 78 4.83 30.44 46.77
CA SER A 78 3.94 29.32 47.03
C SER A 78 4.14 28.32 45.90
N ASP A 79 4.69 27.15 46.24
CA ASP A 79 4.84 25.99 45.35
C ASP A 79 3.54 25.77 44.57
N PRO A 80 3.50 26.05 43.24
CA PRO A 80 2.26 26.04 42.48
C PRO A 80 1.69 24.63 42.35
N VAL A 81 2.54 23.60 42.37
CA VAL A 81 2.12 22.20 42.37
C VAL A 81 1.45 21.85 43.70
N ALA A 82 1.99 22.28 44.85
CA ALA A 82 1.32 22.10 46.14
C ALA A 82 0.04 22.93 46.28
N ALA A 83 -0.06 24.10 45.63
CA ALA A 83 -1.28 24.89 45.63
C ALA A 83 -2.46 24.17 44.94
N VAL A 84 -2.21 23.52 43.81
CA VAL A 84 -3.23 22.77 43.05
C VAL A 84 -3.45 21.36 43.62
N LEU A 85 -2.39 20.56 43.78
CA LEU A 85 -2.49 19.14 44.17
C LEU A 85 -2.63 18.94 45.69
N LYS A 86 -2.38 19.96 46.52
CA LYS A 86 -2.52 19.90 47.99
C LYS A 86 -1.72 18.73 48.58
N SER A 87 -2.33 17.87 49.40
CA SER A 87 -1.69 16.69 50.00
C SER A 87 -1.19 15.67 48.96
N ASN A 88 -1.73 15.67 47.73
CA ASN A 88 -1.27 14.81 46.64
C ASN A 88 0.09 15.24 46.07
N ALA A 89 0.55 16.47 46.31
CA ALA A 89 1.88 16.91 45.89
C ALA A 89 3.03 16.14 46.58
N ALA A 90 2.71 15.35 47.61
CA ALA A 90 3.61 14.39 48.27
C ALA A 90 3.45 12.94 47.74
N LEU A 91 2.84 12.74 46.58
CA LEU A 91 2.82 11.47 45.83
C LEU A 91 3.84 11.43 44.69
N LEU A 92 4.19 12.61 44.17
CA LEU A 92 5.07 12.85 43.03
C LEU A 92 6.54 12.76 43.42
N SER A 93 7.36 12.20 42.54
CA SER A 93 8.81 12.40 42.49
C SER A 93 9.16 13.80 41.98
N ASP A 94 10.43 14.20 42.12
CA ASP A 94 10.92 15.51 41.65
C ASP A 94 10.65 15.73 40.16
N LYS A 95 10.83 14.69 39.33
CA LYS A 95 10.56 14.74 37.88
C LYS A 95 9.08 14.87 37.55
N GLU A 96 8.21 14.13 38.25
CA GLU A 96 6.76 14.26 38.07
C GLU A 96 6.29 15.66 38.52
N ARG A 97 6.92 16.22 39.55
CA ARG A 97 6.66 17.58 40.03
C ARG A 97 7.10 18.65 39.02
N GLU A 98 8.25 18.49 38.35
CA GLU A 98 8.67 19.35 37.24
C GLU A 98 7.68 19.26 36.06
N LEU A 99 7.28 18.05 35.66
CA LEU A 99 6.30 17.83 34.59
C LEU A 99 4.94 18.46 34.92
N VAL A 100 4.42 18.23 36.13
CA VAL A 100 3.15 18.81 36.58
C VAL A 100 3.24 20.34 36.65
N ALA A 101 4.34 20.92 37.12
CA ALA A 101 4.54 22.38 37.08
C ALA A 101 4.46 22.92 35.64
N GLY A 102 5.17 22.30 34.69
CA GLY A 102 5.12 22.70 33.28
C GLY A 102 3.73 22.53 32.62
N LEU A 103 2.95 21.55 33.06
CA LEU A 103 1.56 21.37 32.64
C LEU A 103 0.64 22.45 33.22
N LEU A 104 0.81 22.83 34.49
CA LEU A 104 0.07 23.93 35.12
C LEU A 104 0.36 25.28 34.44
N ASP A 105 1.62 25.56 34.11
CA ASP A 105 2.04 26.74 33.32
C ASP A 105 1.43 26.76 31.90
N LEU A 106 0.91 25.64 31.42
CA LEU A 106 0.26 25.47 30.11
C LEU A 106 -1.25 25.32 30.18
N ASP A 107 -1.87 25.72 31.30
CA ASP A 107 -3.31 25.74 31.57
C ASP A 107 -3.94 24.34 31.72
N GLN A 108 -3.16 23.32 32.09
CA GLN A 108 -3.64 21.92 32.20
C GLN A 108 -4.08 21.54 33.63
N ALA A 109 -4.56 22.50 34.42
CA ALA A 109 -4.92 22.27 35.82
C ALA A 109 -6.11 21.30 35.99
N HIS A 110 -6.99 21.21 34.98
CA HIS A 110 -8.15 20.32 34.97
C HIS A 110 -7.80 18.83 35.09
N LEU A 111 -6.59 18.42 34.68
CA LEU A 111 -6.09 17.05 34.83
C LEU A 111 -5.96 16.60 36.31
N PHE A 112 -5.86 17.57 37.21
CA PHE A 112 -5.67 17.37 38.66
C PHE A 112 -6.88 17.83 39.47
N GLU A 113 -7.92 18.34 38.81
CA GLU A 113 -9.13 18.83 39.46
C GLU A 113 -9.98 17.67 40.01
N GLY A 114 -10.64 17.88 41.15
CA GLY A 114 -11.47 16.84 41.78
C GLY A 114 -10.72 15.59 42.24
N TRP A 115 -9.38 15.65 42.35
CA TRP A 115 -8.59 14.61 43.02
C TRP A 115 -8.94 14.59 44.52
N PRO A 116 -9.29 13.42 45.09
CA PRO A 116 -9.49 13.29 46.53
C PRO A 116 -8.16 13.46 47.28
N GLU A 117 -8.22 13.57 48.60
CA GLU A 117 -7.00 13.65 49.43
C GLU A 117 -6.09 12.42 49.25
N LYS A 118 -4.80 12.59 49.58
CA LYS A 118 -3.82 11.52 49.62
C LYS A 118 -4.31 10.38 50.52
N GLY A 119 -4.24 9.15 50.02
CA GLY A 119 -4.78 7.94 50.63
C GLY A 119 -5.96 7.33 49.87
N THR A 120 -6.66 8.12 49.06
CA THR A 120 -7.80 7.67 48.23
C THR A 120 -7.41 7.74 46.75
N ASP A 121 -7.69 6.71 45.96
CA ASP A 121 -7.36 6.62 44.52
C ASP A 121 -5.86 6.79 44.16
N ASP A 122 -4.93 6.77 45.12
CA ASP A 122 -3.51 7.09 44.89
C ASP A 122 -2.83 6.22 43.82
N GLY A 123 -3.28 4.97 43.65
CA GLY A 123 -2.83 4.10 42.55
C GLY A 123 -3.29 4.57 41.17
N ALA A 124 -4.49 5.15 41.06
CA ALA A 124 -5.00 5.73 39.83
C ALA A 124 -4.37 7.10 39.54
N LYS A 125 -4.20 7.95 40.55
CA LYS A 125 -3.41 9.20 40.44
C LYS A 125 -2.00 8.92 39.90
N ARG A 126 -1.33 7.88 40.39
CA ARG A 126 -0.01 7.44 39.89
C ARG A 126 -0.05 6.83 38.49
N ARG A 127 -1.12 6.13 38.09
CA ARG A 127 -1.33 5.71 36.71
C ARG A 127 -1.34 6.92 35.76
N LEU A 128 -2.10 7.97 36.10
CA LEU A 128 -2.16 9.20 35.32
C LEU A 128 -0.79 9.89 35.23
N LEU A 129 -0.07 10.06 36.35
CA LEU A 129 1.28 10.63 36.35
C LEU A 129 2.27 9.82 35.50
N GLY A 130 2.23 8.49 35.59
CA GLY A 130 3.02 7.59 34.76
C GLY A 130 2.69 7.71 33.27
N GLN A 131 1.41 7.80 32.91
CA GLN A 131 0.97 8.01 31.53
C GLN A 131 1.44 9.37 30.98
N LEU A 132 1.32 10.44 31.77
CA LEU A 132 1.83 11.77 31.39
C LEU A 132 3.35 11.75 31.17
N ALA A 133 4.11 11.05 32.02
CA ALA A 133 5.55 10.92 31.87
C ALA A 133 5.94 10.11 30.61
N VAL A 134 5.16 9.10 30.22
CA VAL A 134 5.35 8.39 28.94
C VAL A 134 5.05 9.29 27.75
N LEU A 135 3.94 10.03 27.79
CA LEU A 135 3.57 10.98 26.71
C LEU A 135 4.61 12.10 26.55
N ASP A 136 5.19 12.58 27.66
CA ASP A 136 6.26 13.58 27.65
C ASP A 136 7.59 13.02 27.12
N ALA A 137 7.91 11.75 27.41
CA ALA A 137 9.12 11.11 26.88
C ALA A 137 9.02 10.73 25.38
N SER A 138 7.80 10.42 24.90
CA SER A 138 7.57 9.91 23.54
C SER A 138 7.45 11.00 22.46
N TYR A 139 7.20 12.26 22.84
CA TYR A 139 7.07 13.37 21.89
C TYR A 139 8.31 14.27 21.87
N HIS A 140 8.70 14.78 20.70
CA HIS A 140 9.89 15.62 20.58
C HIS A 140 9.74 16.98 21.29
N GLY A 141 10.46 17.17 22.39
CA GLY A 141 10.31 18.34 23.27
C GLY A 141 9.17 18.21 24.30
N GLY A 142 8.58 17.02 24.42
CA GLY A 142 7.60 16.65 25.44
C GLY A 142 6.22 17.28 25.29
N LEU A 143 5.36 17.02 26.27
CA LEU A 143 3.99 17.55 26.34
C LEU A 143 3.99 19.08 26.29
N ALA A 144 5.04 19.71 26.83
CA ALA A 144 5.20 21.15 26.77
C ALA A 144 5.38 21.69 25.34
N ALA A 145 6.09 20.96 24.46
CA ALA A 145 6.17 21.29 23.04
C ALA A 145 4.88 20.94 22.31
N TYR A 146 4.30 19.76 22.59
CA TYR A 146 3.04 19.29 21.99
C TYR A 146 1.90 20.29 22.19
N ILE A 147 1.65 20.73 23.43
CA ILE A 147 0.58 21.68 23.76
C ILE A 147 0.83 23.05 23.11
N LYS A 148 2.08 23.53 23.05
CA LYS A 148 2.42 24.79 22.38
C LYS A 148 2.18 24.73 20.88
N ASN A 149 2.59 23.63 20.23
CA ASN A 149 2.35 23.38 18.81
C ASN A 149 0.84 23.29 18.53
N ALA A 150 0.11 22.55 19.37
CA ALA A 150 -1.34 22.42 19.27
C ALA A 150 -2.08 23.75 19.42
N LYS A 151 -1.69 24.61 20.38
CA LYS A 151 -2.23 25.97 20.52
C LYS A 151 -2.02 26.82 19.26
N GLN A 152 -0.95 26.60 18.50
CA GLN A 152 -0.72 27.26 17.21
C GLN A 152 -1.61 26.64 16.11
N LEU A 153 -1.48 25.35 15.86
CA LEU A 153 -2.18 24.64 14.78
C LEU A 153 -3.71 24.70 14.91
N LEU A 154 -4.25 24.70 16.14
CA LEU A 154 -5.69 24.87 16.37
C LEU A 154 -6.19 26.29 16.06
N ARG A 155 -5.38 27.33 16.30
CA ARG A 155 -5.70 28.70 15.84
C ARG A 155 -5.71 28.76 14.32
N ASP A 156 -4.66 28.26 13.68
CA ASP A 156 -4.52 28.27 12.22
C ASP A 156 -5.67 27.51 11.54
N SER A 157 -6.03 26.33 12.05
CA SER A 157 -7.17 25.51 11.59
C SER A 157 -8.53 26.20 11.82
N LYS A 158 -8.69 26.92 12.93
CA LYS A 158 -9.89 27.71 13.23
C LYS A 158 -10.02 28.89 12.26
N GLU A 159 -8.96 29.65 12.08
CA GLU A 159 -8.89 30.83 11.21
C GLU A 159 -8.91 30.47 9.72
N GLY A 160 -8.57 29.23 9.36
CA GLY A 160 -8.59 28.73 7.99
C GLY A 160 -7.31 29.06 7.20
N VAL A 161 -6.20 29.25 7.91
CA VAL A 161 -4.88 29.56 7.32
C VAL A 161 -4.45 28.43 6.38
N ASN A 162 -4.16 28.77 5.12
CA ASN A 162 -3.64 27.81 4.15
C ASN A 162 -2.11 27.71 4.30
N PRO A 163 -1.52 26.55 4.62
CA PRO A 163 -0.07 26.42 4.75
C PRO A 163 0.69 26.70 3.43
N PHE A 164 -0.02 26.72 2.31
CA PHE A 164 0.51 27.04 0.98
C PHE A 164 0.10 28.43 0.47
N GLU A 165 -0.42 29.31 1.32
CA GLU A 165 -0.71 30.71 0.96
C GLU A 165 0.54 31.40 0.35
N GLY A 166 0.34 32.17 -0.71
CA GLY A 166 1.41 32.85 -1.44
C GLY A 166 2.35 31.94 -2.27
N TYR A 167 2.10 30.63 -2.36
CA TYR A 167 2.74 29.77 -3.36
C TYR A 167 1.89 29.70 -4.63
N VAL A 168 2.56 29.63 -5.78
CA VAL A 168 1.96 29.32 -7.08
C VAL A 168 2.24 27.84 -7.39
N PRO A 169 1.20 26.99 -7.57
CA PRO A 169 1.39 25.60 -7.94
C PRO A 169 1.66 25.44 -9.43
N SER A 170 2.41 24.39 -9.79
CA SER A 170 2.69 23.96 -11.16
C SER A 170 2.90 22.45 -11.20
N VAL A 171 2.72 21.83 -12.37
CA VAL A 171 3.01 20.39 -12.51
C VAL A 171 4.54 20.18 -12.42
N PRO A 172 5.04 19.34 -11.51
CA PRO A 172 6.47 19.10 -11.35
C PRO A 172 7.07 18.36 -12.55
N SER A 173 8.40 18.32 -12.63
CA SER A 173 9.10 17.39 -13.52
C SER A 173 9.13 15.98 -12.90
N GLY A 174 8.74 14.99 -13.68
CA GLY A 174 8.73 13.58 -13.30
C GLY A 174 8.38 12.69 -14.49
N GLU A 175 8.40 11.39 -14.29
CA GLU A 175 8.18 10.41 -15.36
C GLU A 175 6.72 9.94 -15.42
N ARG A 176 6.20 9.69 -16.62
CA ARG A 176 4.89 9.06 -16.85
C ARG A 176 5.07 7.85 -17.76
N LEU A 177 4.73 6.67 -17.25
CA LEU A 177 5.02 5.39 -17.89
C LEU A 177 3.72 4.69 -18.25
N ASP A 178 3.61 4.30 -19.52
CA ASP A 178 2.65 3.29 -19.94
C ASP A 178 3.15 1.91 -19.54
N PHE A 179 2.33 1.15 -18.82
CA PHE A 179 2.62 -0.20 -18.38
C PHE A 179 3.02 -1.11 -19.55
N ALA A 180 4.01 -1.97 -19.33
CA ALA A 180 4.61 -2.86 -20.34
C ALA A 180 5.24 -2.18 -21.59
N SER A 181 5.17 -0.86 -21.73
CA SER A 181 5.87 -0.13 -22.79
C SER A 181 7.40 -0.31 -22.72
N PRO A 182 8.17 -0.12 -23.81
CA PRO A 182 9.62 -0.27 -23.77
C PRO A 182 10.31 0.60 -22.69
N PRO A 183 9.94 1.88 -22.46
CA PRO A 183 10.47 2.67 -21.34
C PRO A 183 10.13 2.07 -19.96
N PHE A 184 8.89 1.57 -19.76
CA PHE A 184 8.51 0.91 -18.51
C PHE A 184 9.37 -0.34 -18.27
N MET A 185 9.51 -1.21 -19.27
CA MET A 185 10.28 -2.46 -19.17
C MET A 185 11.76 -2.20 -18.86
N GLU A 186 12.35 -1.16 -19.46
CA GLU A 186 13.73 -0.75 -19.21
C GLU A 186 13.91 -0.25 -17.76
N LEU A 187 12.99 0.59 -17.27
CA LEU A 187 13.01 1.15 -15.93
C LEU A 187 12.69 0.11 -14.85
N GLU A 188 11.74 -0.79 -15.08
CA GLU A 188 11.47 -1.94 -14.22
C GLU A 188 12.72 -2.85 -14.11
N GLY A 189 13.39 -3.09 -15.24
CA GLY A 189 14.65 -3.86 -15.28
C GLY A 189 15.81 -3.17 -14.55
N LEU A 190 15.89 -1.84 -14.57
CA LEU A 190 16.83 -1.06 -13.74
C LEU A 190 16.45 -1.14 -12.26
N GLY A 191 15.16 -0.99 -11.95
CA GLY A 191 14.61 -1.14 -10.61
C GLY A 191 14.91 -2.49 -9.98
N LEU A 192 14.83 -3.59 -10.74
CA LEU A 192 15.18 -4.94 -10.27
C LEU A 192 16.63 -5.06 -9.80
N ARG A 193 17.58 -4.39 -10.48
CA ARG A 193 18.99 -4.35 -10.06
C ARG A 193 19.16 -3.50 -8.81
N GLU A 194 18.54 -2.32 -8.79
CA GLU A 194 18.60 -1.35 -7.69
C GLU A 194 17.91 -1.85 -6.41
N ALA A 195 16.90 -2.72 -6.54
CA ALA A 195 16.24 -3.41 -5.42
C ALA A 195 17.22 -4.27 -4.60
N GLY A 196 18.30 -4.76 -5.22
CA GLY A 196 19.40 -5.44 -4.53
C GLY A 196 20.15 -4.58 -3.50
N GLY A 197 19.94 -3.25 -3.52
CA GLY A 197 20.44 -2.29 -2.55
C GLY A 197 19.33 -1.53 -1.82
N ALA A 198 18.11 -2.05 -1.76
CA ALA A 198 16.97 -1.41 -1.09
C ALA A 198 16.64 -2.02 0.28
N ALA A 199 16.24 -1.17 1.21
CA ALA A 199 15.45 -1.52 2.38
C ALA A 199 13.95 -1.27 2.11
N PHE A 200 13.08 -1.98 2.81
CA PHE A 200 11.63 -1.91 2.64
C PHE A 200 10.97 -1.46 3.95
N VAL A 201 9.95 -0.61 3.86
CA VAL A 201 9.20 -0.10 5.02
C VAL A 201 7.71 -0.21 4.76
N LEU A 202 7.04 -1.08 5.51
CA LEU A 202 5.59 -1.24 5.50
C LEU A 202 4.97 -0.40 6.62
N VAL A 203 4.01 0.48 6.29
CA VAL A 203 3.18 1.17 7.29
C VAL A 203 1.91 0.37 7.55
N ALA A 204 1.76 -0.17 8.77
CA ALA A 204 0.68 -1.08 9.17
C ALA A 204 0.17 -0.80 10.60
N GLY A 205 0.04 0.48 10.97
CA GLY A 205 -0.48 0.90 12.28
C GLY A 205 -2.00 0.84 12.46
N GLY A 206 -2.77 0.56 11.40
CA GLY A 206 -4.24 0.63 11.41
C GLY A 206 -4.96 -0.73 11.46
N LEU A 207 -6.07 -0.76 12.20
CA LEU A 207 -7.07 -1.85 12.15
C LEU A 207 -7.98 -1.74 10.93
N GLY A 208 -8.73 -2.81 10.64
CA GLY A 208 -9.68 -2.88 9.53
C GLY A 208 -11.08 -2.37 9.83
N GLU A 209 -11.33 -1.72 10.97
CA GLU A 209 -12.69 -1.52 11.51
C GLU A 209 -13.63 -0.81 10.54
N ARG A 210 -13.16 0.28 9.89
CA ARG A 210 -13.90 0.98 8.83
C ARG A 210 -14.27 0.10 7.62
N LEU A 211 -13.54 -0.99 7.36
CA LEU A 211 -13.90 -1.96 6.32
C LEU A 211 -15.08 -2.85 6.73
N GLY A 212 -15.35 -2.97 8.04
CA GLY A 212 -16.13 -4.06 8.64
C GLY A 212 -15.25 -5.27 9.03
N TYR A 213 -13.98 -5.03 9.38
CA TYR A 213 -13.02 -6.08 9.76
C TYR A 213 -12.31 -5.78 11.08
N SER A 214 -12.47 -6.65 12.08
CA SER A 214 -11.89 -6.51 13.43
C SER A 214 -10.38 -6.77 13.53
N GLY A 215 -9.80 -7.38 12.49
CA GLY A 215 -8.39 -7.77 12.45
C GLY A 215 -7.43 -6.64 11.99
N ILE A 216 -6.13 -6.95 12.02
CA ILE A 216 -5.12 -6.10 11.35
C ILE A 216 -5.27 -6.23 9.84
N LYS A 217 -5.31 -5.12 9.11
CA LYS A 217 -5.55 -5.13 7.65
C LYS A 217 -4.57 -6.02 6.88
N VAL A 218 -3.31 -6.07 7.30
CA VAL A 218 -2.26 -6.89 6.66
C VAL A 218 -2.47 -8.41 6.80
N ALA A 219 -3.42 -8.84 7.65
CA ALA A 219 -3.85 -10.23 7.77
C ALA A 219 -4.96 -10.61 6.77
N LEU A 220 -5.64 -9.63 6.14
CA LEU A 220 -6.63 -9.91 5.10
C LEU A 220 -5.97 -10.69 3.95
N PRO A 221 -6.64 -11.73 3.39
CA PRO A 221 -6.17 -12.36 2.18
C PRO A 221 -6.30 -11.37 1.03
N SER A 222 -5.19 -11.11 0.33
CA SER A 222 -5.17 -10.22 -0.83
C SER A 222 -6.08 -10.73 -1.95
N GLU A 223 -6.21 -12.06 -2.06
CA GLU A 223 -7.09 -12.75 -2.99
C GLU A 223 -7.50 -14.12 -2.41
N CYS A 224 -8.65 -14.68 -2.83
CA CYS A 224 -9.16 -15.95 -2.27
C CYS A 224 -8.68 -17.22 -3.00
N ALA A 225 -7.95 -17.14 -4.12
CA ALA A 225 -7.49 -18.32 -4.83
C ALA A 225 -6.31 -19.01 -4.11
N THR A 226 -5.35 -18.25 -3.58
CA THR A 226 -4.33 -18.77 -2.67
C THR A 226 -4.59 -18.47 -1.20
N ALA A 227 -5.44 -17.48 -0.89
CA ALA A 227 -5.70 -16.97 0.47
C ALA A 227 -4.43 -16.41 1.16
N THR A 228 -3.45 -15.96 0.36
CA THR A 228 -2.23 -15.34 0.88
C THR A 228 -2.58 -13.99 1.52
N PRO A 229 -2.19 -13.72 2.79
CA PRO A 229 -2.42 -12.43 3.42
C PRO A 229 -1.54 -11.35 2.78
N PHE A 230 -1.98 -10.08 2.81
CA PHE A 230 -1.17 -8.95 2.29
C PHE A 230 0.27 -8.95 2.80
N LEU A 231 0.49 -9.21 4.11
CA LEU A 231 1.84 -9.32 4.66
C LEU A 231 2.68 -10.43 4.00
N GLY A 232 2.06 -11.58 3.73
CA GLY A 232 2.70 -12.70 3.05
C GLY A 232 3.05 -12.38 1.61
N LEU A 233 2.14 -11.73 0.87
CA LEU A 233 2.37 -11.27 -0.50
C LEU A 233 3.58 -10.31 -0.56
N TYR A 234 3.65 -9.33 0.36
CA TYR A 234 4.74 -8.37 0.41
C TYR A 234 6.08 -9.01 0.76
N ILE A 235 6.13 -9.87 1.77
CA ILE A 235 7.35 -10.59 2.16
C ILE A 235 7.84 -11.50 1.03
N GLN A 236 6.96 -12.29 0.43
CA GLN A 236 7.31 -13.17 -0.70
C GLN A 236 7.79 -12.38 -1.92
N THR A 237 7.25 -11.17 -2.14
CA THR A 237 7.73 -10.28 -3.22
C THR A 237 9.12 -9.73 -2.92
N ILE A 238 9.41 -9.32 -1.69
CA ILE A 238 10.75 -8.89 -1.28
C ILE A 238 11.75 -10.04 -1.41
N LEU A 239 11.37 -11.28 -1.07
CA LEU A 239 12.20 -12.48 -1.28
C LEU A 239 12.44 -12.80 -2.75
N ALA A 240 11.44 -12.60 -3.61
CA ALA A 240 11.60 -12.75 -5.06
C ALA A 240 12.56 -11.68 -5.63
N LEU A 241 12.46 -10.42 -5.19
CA LEU A 241 13.40 -9.35 -5.54
C LEU A 241 14.82 -9.64 -5.01
N GLN A 242 14.94 -10.13 -3.79
CA GLN A 242 16.21 -10.59 -3.20
C GLN A 242 16.89 -11.64 -4.08
N ALA A 243 16.16 -12.70 -4.45
CA ALA A 243 16.69 -13.76 -5.30
C ALA A 243 17.03 -13.29 -6.73
N ARG A 244 16.31 -12.30 -7.27
CA ARG A 244 16.41 -11.87 -8.68
C ARG A 244 17.24 -10.62 -8.95
N SER A 245 17.53 -9.82 -7.93
CA SER A 245 18.40 -8.63 -8.05
C SER A 245 19.86 -8.94 -8.37
N GLY A 246 20.31 -10.18 -8.11
CA GLY A 246 21.70 -10.61 -8.31
C GLY A 246 22.70 -10.08 -7.27
N SER A 247 22.25 -9.35 -6.24
CA SER A 247 23.14 -8.75 -5.24
C SER A 247 23.69 -9.74 -4.20
N GLY A 248 23.03 -10.89 -4.03
CA GLY A 248 23.31 -11.85 -2.95
C GLY A 248 23.00 -11.31 -1.54
N ARG A 249 22.44 -10.10 -1.41
CA ARG A 249 22.14 -9.45 -0.13
C ARG A 249 20.77 -9.87 0.38
N LYS A 250 20.65 -10.02 1.70
CA LYS A 250 19.36 -10.12 2.38
C LYS A 250 18.71 -8.73 2.43
N LEU A 251 17.50 -8.61 1.88
CA LEU A 251 16.78 -7.34 1.82
C LEU A 251 15.95 -7.16 3.10
N PRO A 252 16.16 -6.09 3.90
CA PRO A 252 15.47 -5.91 5.16
C PRO A 252 14.07 -5.29 4.99
N LEU A 253 13.15 -5.66 5.88
CA LEU A 253 11.80 -5.12 5.98
C LEU A 253 11.56 -4.55 7.39
N ALA A 254 11.38 -3.24 7.50
CA ALA A 254 10.77 -2.64 8.68
C ALA A 254 9.24 -2.65 8.53
N ILE A 255 8.52 -2.90 9.62
CA ILE A 255 7.06 -2.77 9.68
C ILE A 255 6.71 -1.81 10.80
N MET A 256 6.09 -0.68 10.46
CA MET A 256 5.55 0.24 11.44
C MET A 256 4.19 -0.27 11.93
N THR A 257 4.07 -0.42 13.25
CA THR A 257 2.90 -0.97 13.95
C THR A 257 2.43 0.02 15.03
N SER A 258 1.20 -0.11 15.52
CA SER A 258 0.69 0.57 16.70
C SER A 258 0.54 -0.42 17.86
N ASP A 259 0.15 0.03 19.06
CA ASP A 259 -0.25 -0.89 20.15
C ASP A 259 -1.27 -1.93 19.69
N ASP A 260 -2.24 -1.49 18.88
CA ASP A 260 -3.39 -2.27 18.45
C ASP A 260 -3.01 -3.30 17.35
N THR A 261 -1.91 -3.07 16.64
CA THR A 261 -1.43 -3.97 15.56
C THR A 261 -0.16 -4.76 15.87
N HIS A 262 0.67 -4.34 16.85
CA HIS A 262 2.01 -4.92 17.06
C HIS A 262 1.98 -6.40 17.42
N GLY A 263 1.26 -6.78 18.48
CA GLY A 263 1.19 -8.17 18.94
C GLY A 263 0.58 -9.10 17.89
N ARG A 264 -0.51 -8.67 17.25
CA ARG A 264 -1.19 -9.39 16.16
C ARG A 264 -0.29 -9.56 14.92
N THR A 265 0.55 -8.57 14.62
CA THR A 265 1.53 -8.64 13.51
C THR A 265 2.65 -9.63 13.81
N LEU A 266 3.18 -9.61 15.04
CA LEU A 266 4.20 -10.55 15.48
C LEU A 266 3.68 -12.00 15.48
N GLU A 267 2.44 -12.21 15.90
CA GLU A 267 1.75 -13.50 15.82
C GLU A 267 1.56 -13.95 14.36
N LEU A 268 1.10 -13.06 13.48
CA LEU A 268 0.93 -13.33 12.04
C LEU A 268 2.25 -13.75 11.38
N LEU A 269 3.37 -13.10 11.73
CA LEU A 269 4.71 -13.49 11.27
C LEU A 269 5.10 -14.88 11.79
N LYS A 270 5.06 -15.09 13.11
CA LYS A 270 5.50 -16.34 13.74
C LYS A 270 4.68 -17.55 13.29
N ARG A 271 3.35 -17.44 13.24
CA ARG A 271 2.46 -18.56 12.83
C ARG A 271 2.62 -18.98 11.37
N ASN A 272 3.20 -18.12 10.53
CA ASN A 272 3.50 -18.40 9.12
C ASN A 272 5.01 -18.58 8.85
N ASN A 273 5.84 -18.79 9.88
CA ASN A 273 7.31 -18.89 9.77
C ASN A 273 7.91 -17.73 8.94
N TYR A 274 7.50 -16.50 9.26
CA TYR A 274 7.89 -15.26 8.57
C TYR A 274 7.69 -15.31 7.04
N PHE A 275 6.75 -16.14 6.57
CA PHE A 275 6.46 -16.41 5.14
C PHE A 275 7.70 -16.82 4.32
N GLY A 276 8.69 -17.44 4.98
CA GLY A 276 9.96 -17.87 4.37
C GLY A 276 11.08 -16.84 4.42
N MET A 277 10.85 -15.63 4.96
CA MET A 277 11.90 -14.65 5.24
C MET A 277 12.59 -14.99 6.57
N GLU A 278 13.88 -14.71 6.69
CA GLU A 278 14.57 -14.92 7.97
C GLU A 278 14.08 -13.90 9.01
N GLU A 279 13.86 -14.34 10.26
CA GLU A 279 13.37 -13.48 11.35
C GLU A 279 14.23 -12.21 11.53
N GLY A 280 15.55 -12.32 11.40
CA GLY A 280 16.48 -11.19 11.46
C GLY A 280 16.43 -10.20 10.28
N GLN A 281 15.68 -10.48 9.21
CA GLN A 281 15.41 -9.51 8.13
C GLN A 281 14.22 -8.61 8.45
N VAL A 282 13.35 -8.98 9.39
CA VAL A 282 12.15 -8.22 9.75
C VAL A 282 12.38 -7.44 11.04
N THR A 283 12.01 -6.16 11.06
CA THR A 283 12.07 -5.32 12.26
C THR A 283 10.73 -4.64 12.49
N LEU A 284 10.05 -4.96 13.59
CA LEU A 284 8.86 -4.22 14.00
C LEU A 284 9.29 -2.93 14.71
N ILE A 285 8.84 -1.78 14.21
CA ILE A 285 8.97 -0.49 14.89
C ILE A 285 7.57 -0.06 15.32
N LYS A 286 7.34 0.09 16.62
CA LYS A 286 6.03 0.48 17.16
C LYS A 286 5.98 2.00 17.28
N GLN A 287 4.95 2.63 16.72
CA GLN A 287 4.63 4.03 17.02
C GLN A 287 3.90 4.11 18.36
N GLU A 288 4.16 5.18 19.10
CA GLU A 288 3.41 5.50 20.32
C GLU A 288 2.19 6.36 19.98
N LYS A 289 1.22 6.44 20.90
CA LYS A 289 0.05 7.31 20.77
C LYS A 289 0.36 8.70 21.35
N VAL A 290 -0.26 9.75 20.80
CA VAL A 290 -0.20 11.12 21.34
C VAL A 290 -1.47 11.49 22.09
N ALA A 291 -1.37 12.47 22.99
CA ALA A 291 -2.48 12.92 23.81
C ALA A 291 -3.57 13.61 22.98
N CYS A 292 -4.83 13.27 23.21
CA CYS A 292 -5.95 13.95 22.58
C CYS A 292 -6.22 15.31 23.23
N LEU A 293 -6.89 16.19 22.50
CA LEU A 293 -7.21 17.57 22.84
C LEU A 293 -8.73 17.75 22.81
N ILE A 294 -9.30 18.35 23.86
CA ILE A 294 -10.76 18.49 24.01
C ILE A 294 -11.32 19.80 23.45
N ASP A 295 -10.48 20.84 23.29
CA ASP A 295 -10.89 22.16 22.80
C ASP A 295 -9.79 22.96 22.09
N ASN A 296 -10.15 24.16 21.62
CA ASN A 296 -9.26 25.10 20.94
C ASN A 296 -8.14 25.69 21.84
N ALA A 297 -8.20 25.50 23.17
CA ALA A 297 -7.14 25.90 24.09
C ALA A 297 -6.08 24.79 24.25
N ALA A 298 -6.23 23.65 23.57
CA ALA A 298 -5.37 22.48 23.67
C ALA A 298 -5.29 21.92 25.11
N HIS A 299 -6.41 21.93 25.84
CA HIS A 299 -6.54 21.12 27.04
C HIS A 299 -6.50 19.62 26.68
N LEU A 300 -5.65 18.85 27.36
CA LEU A 300 -5.57 17.40 27.16
C LEU A 300 -6.89 16.74 27.57
N ALA A 301 -7.42 15.84 26.73
CA ALA A 301 -8.67 15.14 26.99
C ALA A 301 -8.46 13.97 27.96
N LEU A 302 -9.32 13.84 28.99
CA LEU A 302 -9.40 12.66 29.86
C LEU A 302 -10.43 11.66 29.32
N GLU A 303 -10.26 10.37 29.61
CA GLU A 303 -11.23 9.35 29.23
C GLU A 303 -12.58 9.58 29.93
N PRO A 304 -13.74 9.52 29.22
CA PRO A 304 -15.04 9.78 29.84
C PRO A 304 -15.39 8.79 30.96
N SER A 305 -14.85 7.56 30.88
CA SER A 305 -15.02 6.49 31.85
C SER A 305 -13.91 6.43 32.92
N ASP A 306 -12.76 7.10 32.72
CA ASP A 306 -11.65 7.13 33.68
C ASP A 306 -10.98 8.51 33.73
N LYS A 307 -11.35 9.31 34.75
CA LYS A 307 -10.74 10.62 35.04
C LYS A 307 -9.24 10.55 35.39
N TYR A 308 -8.67 9.35 35.53
CA TYR A 308 -7.24 9.12 35.74
C TYR A 308 -6.54 8.49 34.51
N ALA A 309 -7.11 8.66 33.32
CA ALA A 309 -6.49 8.32 32.04
C ALA A 309 -6.65 9.48 31.04
N VAL A 310 -5.57 9.80 30.33
CA VAL A 310 -5.59 10.70 29.16
C VAL A 310 -6.03 9.92 27.93
N GLN A 311 -6.98 10.45 27.17
CA GLN A 311 -7.34 9.94 25.85
C GLN A 311 -6.13 10.02 24.92
N THR A 312 -5.85 8.96 24.16
CA THR A 312 -4.73 8.95 23.21
C THR A 312 -5.13 8.39 21.85
N LYS A 313 -4.54 8.92 20.78
CA LYS A 313 -4.75 8.49 19.40
C LYS A 313 -3.41 8.37 18.66
N PRO A 314 -3.32 7.56 17.59
CA PRO A 314 -2.13 7.55 16.73
C PRO A 314 -1.84 8.94 16.16
N HIS A 315 -0.56 9.31 16.14
CA HIS A 315 -0.04 10.59 15.64
C HIS A 315 -0.01 10.67 14.09
N GLY A 316 -0.47 9.62 13.41
CA GLY A 316 -0.37 9.48 11.94
C GLY A 316 0.86 8.69 11.52
N HIS A 317 1.05 8.56 10.21
CA HIS A 317 2.11 7.72 9.64
C HIS A 317 3.47 8.42 9.46
N GLY A 318 3.56 9.74 9.69
CA GLY A 318 4.83 10.48 9.64
C GLY A 318 5.84 10.03 10.71
N ASP A 319 5.38 9.44 11.81
CA ASP A 319 6.21 8.82 12.86
C ASP A 319 7.26 7.85 12.32
N VAL A 320 7.01 7.24 11.15
CA VAL A 320 7.94 6.29 10.53
C VAL A 320 9.34 6.87 10.35
N HIS A 321 9.44 8.18 10.09
CA HIS A 321 10.73 8.86 9.91
C HIS A 321 11.47 9.05 11.24
N MET A 322 10.76 9.46 12.28
CA MET A 322 11.27 9.57 13.65
C MET A 322 11.69 8.19 14.19
N LEU A 323 10.88 7.15 14.00
CA LEU A 323 11.19 5.78 14.43
C LEU A 323 12.42 5.21 13.71
N LEU A 324 12.54 5.44 12.40
CA LEU A 324 13.72 5.03 11.63
C LEU A 324 15.00 5.76 12.04
N HIS A 325 14.86 6.99 12.57
CA HIS A 325 15.95 7.76 13.15
C HIS A 325 16.32 7.27 14.56
N SER A 326 15.37 7.25 15.49
CA SER A 326 15.59 6.98 16.93
C SER A 326 16.02 5.54 17.21
N SER A 327 15.52 4.56 16.44
CA SER A 327 16.00 3.17 16.46
C SER A 327 17.41 2.99 15.87
N GLY A 328 17.94 3.99 15.16
CA GLY A 328 19.17 3.90 14.39
C GLY A 328 19.07 3.02 13.13
N LEU A 329 17.88 2.48 12.79
CA LEU A 329 17.71 1.48 11.74
C LEU A 329 18.11 2.01 10.34
N ALA A 330 17.70 3.23 9.98
CA ALA A 330 18.08 3.82 8.70
C ALA A 330 19.60 4.08 8.61
N LYS A 331 20.24 4.44 9.73
CA LYS A 331 21.71 4.60 9.82
C LYS A 331 22.42 3.25 9.67
N ALA A 332 21.89 2.19 10.26
CA ALA A 332 22.42 0.83 10.11
C ALA A 332 22.32 0.33 8.66
N TRP A 333 21.20 0.59 7.97
CA TRP A 333 21.02 0.26 6.56
C TRP A 333 22.00 0.98 5.63
N LEU A 334 22.22 2.29 5.84
CA LEU A 334 23.23 3.04 5.09
C LEU A 334 24.65 2.51 5.36
N ALA A 335 24.98 2.18 6.62
CA ALA A 335 26.27 1.59 6.99
C ALA A 335 26.48 0.18 6.39
N ALA A 336 25.40 -0.60 6.19
CA ALA A 336 25.41 -1.87 5.48
C ALA A 336 25.52 -1.72 3.94
N GLY A 337 25.64 -0.49 3.43
CA GLY A 337 25.77 -0.20 2.01
C GLY A 337 24.48 -0.36 1.21
N LEU A 338 23.31 -0.24 1.85
CA LEU A 338 22.04 -0.04 1.16
C LEU A 338 21.95 1.41 0.65
N LYS A 339 21.32 1.58 -0.51
CA LYS A 339 21.23 2.83 -1.28
C LYS A 339 19.84 3.47 -1.20
N TRP A 340 18.81 2.64 -1.04
CA TRP A 340 17.41 3.06 -1.09
C TRP A 340 16.61 2.59 0.11
N VAL A 341 15.55 3.32 0.43
CA VAL A 341 14.46 2.85 1.29
C VAL A 341 13.13 3.08 0.57
N CYS A 342 12.32 2.03 0.48
CA CYS A 342 11.05 2.00 -0.23
C CYS A 342 9.89 1.86 0.77
N PHE A 343 9.08 2.91 0.92
CA PHE A 343 7.90 2.95 1.79
C PHE A 343 6.65 2.51 1.03
N PHE A 344 5.81 1.69 1.68
CA PHE A 344 4.54 1.24 1.13
C PHE A 344 3.45 1.03 2.21
N GLN A 345 2.20 0.97 1.75
CA GLN A 345 0.99 0.92 2.60
C GLN A 345 0.42 -0.50 2.74
N ASP A 346 -0.48 -0.66 3.72
CA ASP A 346 -1.01 -1.93 4.23
C ASP A 346 -1.76 -2.86 3.24
N THR A 347 -2.48 -2.32 2.26
CA THR A 347 -3.51 -3.08 1.50
C THR A 347 -3.55 -2.81 -0.01
N ASN A 348 -2.48 -2.29 -0.60
CA ASN A 348 -2.35 -2.21 -2.06
C ASN A 348 -1.56 -3.44 -2.58
N ALA A 349 -2.25 -4.45 -3.11
CA ALA A 349 -1.59 -5.70 -3.57
C ALA A 349 -0.68 -5.47 -4.79
N LEU A 350 -0.95 -4.42 -5.57
CA LEU A 350 -0.31 -4.15 -6.86
C LEU A 350 0.94 -3.26 -6.74
N VAL A 351 1.26 -2.80 -5.53
CA VAL A 351 2.31 -1.80 -5.26
C VAL A 351 3.64 -2.11 -5.96
N PHE A 352 4.13 -3.35 -5.85
CA PHE A 352 5.46 -3.70 -6.34
C PHE A 352 5.65 -3.57 -7.86
N ARG A 353 4.57 -3.67 -8.65
CA ARG A 353 4.62 -3.46 -10.11
C ARG A 353 4.97 -2.01 -10.46
N GLY A 354 4.39 -1.04 -9.77
CA GLY A 354 4.70 0.39 -9.95
C GLY A 354 5.98 0.80 -9.21
N LEU A 355 6.17 0.31 -7.98
CA LEU A 355 7.28 0.67 -7.11
C LEU A 355 8.63 0.24 -7.70
N LEU A 356 8.69 -0.90 -8.41
CA LEU A 356 9.93 -1.35 -9.05
C LEU A 356 10.34 -0.42 -10.20
N ALA A 357 9.40 0.00 -11.05
CA ALA A 357 9.67 0.99 -12.10
C ALA A 357 10.05 2.36 -11.49
N ALA A 358 9.36 2.80 -10.42
CA ALA A 358 9.70 4.04 -9.70
C ALA A 358 11.10 4.00 -9.06
N LEU A 359 11.56 2.84 -8.58
CA LEU A 359 12.93 2.66 -8.12
C LEU A 359 13.95 2.83 -9.26
N GLY A 360 13.64 2.29 -10.44
CA GLY A 360 14.43 2.54 -11.66
C GLY A 360 14.48 4.01 -12.07
N VAL A 361 13.34 4.72 -12.02
CA VAL A 361 13.28 6.18 -12.25
C VAL A 361 14.12 6.92 -11.22
N SER A 362 14.02 6.57 -9.94
CA SER A 362 14.81 7.19 -8.86
C SER A 362 16.31 7.05 -9.11
N ALA A 363 16.75 5.88 -9.58
CA ALA A 363 18.14 5.64 -9.94
C ALA A 363 18.59 6.41 -11.19
N ARG A 364 17.79 6.40 -12.27
CA ARG A 364 18.10 7.13 -13.52
C ARG A 364 18.18 8.63 -13.30
N HIS A 365 17.22 9.21 -12.60
CA HIS A 365 17.14 10.66 -12.39
C HIS A 365 17.95 11.11 -11.16
N GLY A 366 18.42 10.19 -10.32
CA GLY A 366 19.17 10.50 -9.11
C GLY A 366 18.34 11.28 -8.08
N TYR A 367 17.06 10.94 -7.95
CA TYR A 367 16.16 11.55 -6.99
C TYR A 367 16.56 11.22 -5.54
N ASP A 368 16.40 12.19 -4.65
CA ASP A 368 16.51 12.02 -3.20
C ASP A 368 15.19 11.50 -2.61
N MET A 369 14.07 11.87 -3.23
CA MET A 369 12.74 11.34 -2.98
C MET A 369 11.94 11.27 -4.29
N ASN A 370 11.23 10.17 -4.51
CA ASN A 370 10.34 9.96 -5.64
C ASN A 370 9.00 9.39 -5.16
N SER A 371 7.90 10.08 -5.44
CA SER A 371 6.54 9.62 -5.12
C SER A 371 5.97 8.80 -6.28
N LEU A 372 5.56 7.56 -6.02
CA LEU A 372 4.75 6.80 -6.96
C LEU A 372 3.34 7.40 -7.03
N ALA A 373 2.86 7.59 -8.25
CA ALA A 373 1.60 8.26 -8.55
C ALA A 373 0.78 7.52 -9.62
N VAL A 374 -0.48 7.90 -9.73
CA VAL A 374 -1.41 7.47 -10.80
C VAL A 374 -2.16 8.68 -11.37
N PRO A 375 -2.78 8.58 -12.56
CA PRO A 375 -3.75 9.57 -12.99
C PRO A 375 -4.95 9.60 -12.03
N ARG A 376 -5.21 10.76 -11.42
CA ARG A 376 -6.38 11.03 -10.57
C ARG A 376 -7.43 11.85 -11.32
N LYS A 377 -8.70 11.71 -10.97
CA LYS A 377 -9.71 12.70 -11.36
C LYS A 377 -9.54 13.97 -10.54
N ALA A 378 -9.83 15.12 -11.15
CA ALA A 378 -9.94 16.36 -10.39
C ALA A 378 -10.99 16.22 -9.28
N LYS A 379 -10.68 16.76 -8.10
CA LYS A 379 -11.46 16.67 -6.85
C LYS A 379 -11.63 15.25 -6.29
N GLU A 380 -10.91 14.26 -6.82
CA GLU A 380 -10.78 12.95 -6.19
C GLU A 380 -10.04 13.09 -4.84
N ALA A 381 -10.49 12.32 -3.84
CA ALA A 381 -9.93 12.28 -2.48
C ALA A 381 -8.60 11.48 -2.45
N ILE A 382 -7.63 12.01 -3.19
CA ILE A 382 -6.24 11.59 -3.33
C ILE A 382 -5.43 12.88 -3.50
N GLY A 383 -4.47 13.14 -2.61
CA GLY A 383 -3.55 14.27 -2.71
C GLY A 383 -2.75 14.28 -4.03
N ALA A 384 -2.35 15.46 -4.48
CA ALA A 384 -1.70 15.62 -5.78
C ALA A 384 -0.26 16.12 -5.65
N ILE A 385 0.65 15.57 -6.46
CA ILE A 385 2.04 16.00 -6.50
C ILE A 385 2.15 17.32 -7.29
N ALA A 386 2.48 18.40 -6.60
CA ALA A 386 2.64 19.74 -7.16
C ALA A 386 4.04 20.28 -6.90
N LYS A 387 4.57 21.08 -7.84
CA LYS A 387 5.69 21.98 -7.58
C LYS A 387 5.12 23.34 -7.17
N LEU A 388 5.32 23.70 -5.92
CA LEU A 388 4.98 24.99 -5.34
C LEU A 388 6.17 25.94 -5.49
N SER A 389 5.94 27.15 -5.99
CA SER A 389 6.94 28.22 -6.06
C SER A 389 6.43 29.48 -5.38
N ARG A 390 7.22 30.09 -4.48
CA ARG A 390 6.86 31.38 -3.85
C ARG A 390 7.66 32.49 -4.52
N PRO A 391 7.06 33.31 -5.40
CA PRO A 391 7.76 34.36 -6.14
C PRO A 391 8.01 35.64 -5.31
N ALA A 392 7.33 35.81 -4.18
CA ALA A 392 7.47 36.97 -3.29
C ALA A 392 8.17 36.59 -1.97
N GLY A 393 9.38 37.11 -1.77
CA GLY A 393 10.19 36.91 -0.58
C GLY A 393 11.67 37.25 -0.81
N PRO A 394 12.50 37.34 0.25
CA PRO A 394 13.94 37.58 0.12
C PRO A 394 14.69 36.40 -0.51
N GLU A 395 14.16 35.18 -0.45
CA GLU A 395 14.65 34.02 -1.19
C GLU A 395 13.50 33.29 -1.91
N PRO A 396 13.66 32.92 -3.20
CA PRO A 396 12.66 32.14 -3.91
C PRO A 396 12.64 30.70 -3.37
N LYS A 397 11.51 30.29 -2.79
CA LYS A 397 11.33 28.93 -2.27
C LYS A 397 10.56 28.08 -3.28
N GLU A 398 11.20 27.01 -3.74
CA GLU A 398 10.56 25.94 -4.50
C GLU A 398 10.40 24.69 -3.64
N LEU A 399 9.28 23.97 -3.80
CA LEU A 399 8.97 22.76 -3.05
C LEU A 399 8.12 21.83 -3.93
N THR A 400 8.63 20.65 -4.28
CA THR A 400 7.81 19.59 -4.89
C THR A 400 7.27 18.69 -3.77
N ILE A 401 5.95 18.60 -3.65
CA ILE A 401 5.30 17.93 -2.52
C ILE A 401 3.90 17.42 -2.91
N ASN A 402 3.37 16.51 -2.10
CA ASN A 402 1.95 16.22 -2.03
C ASN A 402 1.17 17.41 -1.45
N VAL A 403 0.17 17.90 -2.17
CA VAL A 403 -0.82 18.87 -1.69
C VAL A 403 -2.15 18.14 -1.58
N GLU A 404 -2.77 18.13 -0.40
CA GLU A 404 -4.02 17.41 -0.21
C GLU A 404 -5.17 18.04 -1.02
N TYR A 405 -6.12 17.20 -1.44
CA TYR A 405 -7.19 17.59 -2.35
C TYR A 405 -8.04 18.77 -1.84
N ASN A 406 -8.21 18.87 -0.52
CA ASN A 406 -8.91 19.95 0.19
C ASN A 406 -8.11 21.27 0.24
N GLN A 407 -6.79 21.24 0.06
CA GLN A 407 -5.90 22.39 -0.03
C GLN A 407 -5.64 22.81 -1.49
N LEU A 408 -5.59 21.83 -2.40
CA LEU A 408 -5.29 22.02 -3.82
C LEU A 408 -6.36 22.85 -4.54
N ASP A 409 -7.65 22.52 -4.41
CA ASP A 409 -8.70 23.25 -5.13
C ASP A 409 -8.77 24.74 -4.72
N PRO A 410 -8.73 25.11 -3.42
CA PRO A 410 -8.59 26.51 -3.00
C PRO A 410 -7.31 27.18 -3.52
N LEU A 411 -6.15 26.51 -3.41
CA LEU A 411 -4.87 27.05 -3.88
C LEU A 411 -4.89 27.35 -5.39
N LEU A 412 -5.49 26.46 -6.19
CA LEU A 412 -5.65 26.65 -7.62
C LEU A 412 -6.59 27.82 -7.95
N ARG A 413 -7.71 27.97 -7.22
CA ARG A 413 -8.67 29.08 -7.38
C ARG A 413 -8.06 30.45 -7.16
N GLU A 414 -7.18 30.55 -6.18
CA GLU A 414 -6.52 31.79 -5.80
C GLU A 414 -5.40 32.19 -6.79
N THR A 415 -4.75 31.21 -7.44
CA THR A 415 -3.48 31.43 -8.14
C THR A 415 -3.55 31.29 -9.66
N ILE A 416 -3.91 30.12 -10.19
CA ILE A 416 -3.71 29.77 -11.61
C ILE A 416 -4.99 29.37 -12.36
N SER A 417 -6.07 29.02 -11.67
CA SER A 417 -7.31 28.53 -12.28
C SER A 417 -8.52 28.87 -11.42
N LYS A 418 -9.33 29.87 -11.81
CA LYS A 418 -10.58 30.23 -11.11
C LYS A 418 -11.57 29.06 -10.96
N GLU A 419 -11.48 28.06 -11.83
CA GLU A 419 -12.29 26.85 -11.80
C GLU A 419 -11.81 25.82 -10.77
N GLY A 420 -10.61 26.00 -10.21
CA GLY A 420 -9.97 25.14 -9.21
C GLY A 420 -9.28 23.93 -9.83
N ASP A 421 -9.37 22.79 -9.14
CA ASP A 421 -8.92 21.50 -9.67
C ASP A 421 -9.91 21.02 -10.74
N VAL A 422 -9.43 20.91 -11.98
CA VAL A 422 -10.21 20.53 -13.16
C VAL A 422 -9.43 19.52 -14.00
N ASN A 423 -10.15 18.67 -14.74
CA ASN A 423 -9.53 17.71 -15.63
C ASN A 423 -9.03 18.40 -16.91
N ASP A 424 -7.88 17.96 -17.42
CA ASP A 424 -7.36 18.37 -18.72
C ASP A 424 -7.99 17.57 -19.89
N ALA A 425 -7.46 17.75 -21.10
CA ALA A 425 -7.96 17.08 -22.31
C ALA A 425 -7.84 15.54 -22.29
N THR A 426 -7.07 14.95 -21.36
CA THR A 426 -7.02 13.50 -21.13
C THR A 426 -8.16 12.99 -20.25
N GLY A 427 -8.92 13.91 -19.64
CA GLY A 427 -10.00 13.60 -18.69
C GLY A 427 -9.52 13.32 -17.27
N TYR A 428 -8.28 13.65 -16.92
CA TYR A 428 -7.69 13.53 -15.58
C TYR A 428 -7.14 14.88 -15.10
N SER A 429 -6.91 15.04 -13.80
CA SER A 429 -6.21 16.23 -13.29
C SER A 429 -4.77 16.25 -13.84
N PRO A 430 -4.23 17.41 -14.27
CA PRO A 430 -2.86 17.49 -14.75
C PRO A 430 -1.83 17.17 -13.64
N PHE A 431 -2.20 17.36 -12.37
CA PHE A 431 -1.38 17.01 -11.20
C PHE A 431 -1.48 15.50 -10.88
N PRO A 432 -0.36 14.75 -10.85
CA PRO A 432 -0.35 13.32 -10.52
C PRO A 432 -0.94 13.02 -9.14
N GLY A 433 -1.78 11.99 -9.02
CA GLY A 433 -2.31 11.55 -7.73
C GLY A 433 -1.32 10.71 -6.95
N ASN A 434 -0.91 11.19 -5.78
CA ASN A 434 -0.01 10.50 -4.87
C ASN A 434 -0.69 9.25 -4.29
N ILE A 435 -0.10 8.07 -4.49
CA ILE A 435 -0.62 6.83 -3.89
C ILE A 435 0.14 6.42 -2.63
N ASN A 436 0.94 7.33 -2.06
CA ASN A 436 1.71 7.19 -0.81
C ASN A 436 2.64 5.97 -0.78
N GLN A 437 3.32 5.71 -1.90
CA GLN A 437 4.43 4.75 -2.00
C GLN A 437 5.67 5.54 -2.42
N LEU A 438 6.73 5.51 -1.62
CA LEU A 438 7.82 6.49 -1.70
C LEU A 438 9.17 5.78 -1.83
N VAL A 439 10.01 6.23 -2.76
CA VAL A 439 11.41 5.78 -2.87
C VAL A 439 12.33 6.91 -2.43
N LEU A 440 13.10 6.70 -1.36
CA LEU A 440 14.04 7.69 -0.83
C LEU A 440 15.46 7.15 -0.89
N LYS A 441 16.42 8.04 -1.12
CA LYS A 441 17.85 7.73 -1.23
C LYS A 441 18.50 7.80 0.15
N LEU A 442 19.04 6.68 0.65
CA LEU A 442 19.57 6.59 2.02
C LEU A 442 20.69 7.60 2.31
N SER A 443 21.51 7.93 1.32
CA SER A 443 22.64 8.87 1.47
C SER A 443 22.24 10.32 1.77
N SER A 444 21.02 10.74 1.39
CA SER A 444 20.46 12.06 1.72
C SER A 444 19.39 11.96 2.82
N TYR A 445 18.66 10.84 2.88
CA TYR A 445 17.67 10.56 3.92
C TYR A 445 18.28 10.50 5.33
N VAL A 446 19.35 9.72 5.54
CA VAL A 446 19.93 9.55 6.90
C VAL A 446 20.52 10.85 7.48
N PRO A 447 21.29 11.67 6.74
CA PRO A 447 21.72 12.97 7.23
C PRO A 447 20.55 13.92 7.55
N GLN A 448 19.48 13.89 6.73
CA GLN A 448 18.31 14.72 6.98
C GLN A 448 17.55 14.31 8.24
N LEU A 449 17.36 13.00 8.45
CA LEU A 449 16.80 12.47 9.70
C LEU A 449 17.61 12.92 10.92
N ALA A 450 18.95 12.87 10.84
CA ALA A 450 19.81 13.34 11.91
C ALA A 450 19.69 14.86 12.15
N ALA A 451 19.45 15.65 11.10
CA ALA A 451 19.27 17.09 11.19
C ALA A 451 17.91 17.51 11.81
N THR A 452 16.83 16.73 11.60
CA THR A 452 15.49 17.04 12.13
C THR A 452 15.05 16.18 13.32
N GLY A 453 15.89 15.24 13.76
CA GLY A 453 15.47 14.17 14.68
C GLY A 453 14.50 13.17 14.05
N GLY A 454 14.22 13.28 12.74
CA GLY A 454 13.17 12.56 12.03
C GLY A 454 11.77 13.15 12.20
N VAL A 455 11.65 14.33 12.84
CA VAL A 455 10.38 15.05 12.98
C VAL A 455 9.92 15.57 11.61
N ILE A 456 8.63 15.43 11.34
CA ILE A 456 7.91 15.97 10.17
C ILE A 456 6.94 17.04 10.64
N SER A 457 6.57 17.99 9.77
CA SER A 457 5.54 18.98 10.08
C SER A 457 4.21 18.32 10.44
N GLU A 458 3.57 18.84 11.48
CA GLU A 458 2.25 18.40 11.92
C GLU A 458 1.12 19.31 11.38
N PHE A 459 -0.10 18.81 11.48
CA PHE A 459 -1.35 19.53 11.25
C PHE A 459 -2.40 19.07 12.29
N VAL A 460 -3.59 19.67 12.26
CA VAL A 460 -4.71 19.28 13.12
C VAL A 460 -6.05 19.42 12.39
N ASN A 461 -6.89 18.39 12.47
CA ASN A 461 -8.20 18.33 11.81
C ASN A 461 -9.34 18.19 12.84
N PRO A 462 -9.66 19.25 13.62
CA PRO A 462 -10.74 19.21 14.61
C PRO A 462 -12.11 19.10 13.93
N LYS A 463 -12.87 18.05 14.24
CA LYS A 463 -14.28 17.94 13.85
C LYS A 463 -15.11 18.80 14.81
N TYR A 464 -15.68 19.90 14.34
CA TYR A 464 -16.50 20.82 15.16
C TYR A 464 -17.98 20.40 15.22
N LYS A 465 -18.69 20.80 16.29
CA LYS A 465 -20.15 20.57 16.42
C LYS A 465 -20.97 21.38 15.42
N ASP A 466 -20.48 22.55 15.05
CA ASP A 466 -21.12 23.48 14.12
C ASP A 466 -20.09 24.43 13.47
N ALA A 467 -20.55 25.30 12.57
CA ALA A 467 -19.72 26.21 11.79
C ALA A 467 -19.07 27.35 12.61
N THR A 468 -19.41 27.55 13.90
CA THR A 468 -18.76 28.57 14.75
C THR A 468 -17.32 28.20 15.14
N LYS A 469 -16.94 26.93 14.95
CA LYS A 469 -15.64 26.36 15.34
C LYS A 469 -15.29 26.61 16.82
N THR A 470 -16.29 26.63 17.71
CA THR A 470 -16.09 26.89 19.15
C THR A 470 -15.87 25.62 19.98
N ALA A 471 -16.60 24.54 19.68
CA ALA A 471 -16.55 23.26 20.40
C ALA A 471 -16.39 22.06 19.44
N PHE A 472 -15.61 21.06 19.84
CA PHE A 472 -15.40 19.85 19.06
C PHE A 472 -16.56 18.84 19.21
N LYS A 473 -16.87 18.07 18.16
CA LYS A 473 -17.79 16.92 18.16
C LYS A 473 -17.20 15.75 18.96
N SER A 474 -15.89 15.54 18.85
CA SER A 474 -15.09 14.55 19.56
C SER A 474 -13.66 15.08 19.73
N SER A 475 -12.85 14.46 20.60
CA SER A 475 -11.47 14.90 20.83
C SER A 475 -10.59 14.73 19.57
N THR A 476 -9.70 15.70 19.36
CA THR A 476 -8.75 15.72 18.23
C THR A 476 -7.32 15.44 18.73
N ARG A 477 -6.34 15.37 17.84
CA ARG A 477 -4.90 15.21 18.14
C ARG A 477 -4.08 15.81 17.01
N LEU A 478 -2.80 16.09 17.23
CA LEU A 478 -1.91 16.46 16.12
C LEU A 478 -1.62 15.24 15.23
N GLU A 479 -1.42 15.50 13.95
CA GLU A 479 -1.24 14.48 12.92
C GLU A 479 -0.02 14.82 12.06
N CYS A 480 0.73 13.80 11.65
CA CYS A 480 1.87 13.95 10.74
C CYS A 480 1.81 12.95 9.55
N MET A 481 2.20 13.44 8.37
CA MET A 481 2.14 12.70 7.11
C MET A 481 3.53 12.25 6.63
N MET A 482 3.68 11.02 6.12
CA MET A 482 5.01 10.57 5.64
C MET A 482 5.37 11.22 4.28
N GLN A 483 4.35 11.53 3.47
CA GLN A 483 4.48 12.29 2.23
C GLN A 483 4.87 13.77 2.43
N ASP A 484 4.85 14.27 3.66
CA ASP A 484 5.27 15.64 4.01
C ASP A 484 6.79 15.79 4.23
N TYR A 485 7.55 14.69 4.17
CA TYR A 485 9.01 14.69 4.23
C TYR A 485 9.71 15.74 3.32
N PRO A 486 9.22 16.11 2.12
CA PRO A 486 9.80 17.20 1.33
C PRO A 486 9.89 18.55 2.05
N LYS A 487 9.04 18.83 3.06
CA LYS A 487 9.11 20.07 3.84
C LYS A 487 10.41 20.19 4.66
N ALA A 488 11.04 19.06 4.98
CA ALA A 488 12.30 19.00 5.71
C ALA A 488 13.53 19.09 4.79
N LEU A 489 13.40 18.81 3.50
CA LEU A 489 14.53 18.73 2.57
C LEU A 489 15.14 20.11 2.25
N PRO A 490 16.47 20.19 2.04
CA PRO A 490 17.12 21.39 1.54
C PRO A 490 16.72 21.68 0.09
N ALA A 491 16.78 22.94 -0.34
CA ALA A 491 16.41 23.37 -1.69
C ALA A 491 17.22 22.69 -2.82
N SER A 492 18.38 22.10 -2.52
CA SER A 492 19.20 21.31 -3.45
C SER A 492 18.70 19.88 -3.67
N ALA A 493 17.74 19.40 -2.87
CA ALA A 493 17.25 18.03 -2.94
C ALA A 493 16.39 17.79 -4.19
N ARG A 494 16.59 16.64 -4.82
CA ARG A 494 15.91 16.30 -6.07
C ARG A 494 14.67 15.48 -5.76
N VAL A 495 13.52 16.16 -5.66
CA VAL A 495 12.21 15.55 -5.43
C VAL A 495 11.45 15.42 -6.75
N GLY A 496 10.93 14.23 -7.05
CA GLY A 496 10.18 13.93 -8.27
C GLY A 496 8.99 13.00 -8.05
N PHE A 497 8.37 12.58 -9.15
CA PHE A 497 7.32 11.56 -9.14
C PHE A 497 7.49 10.58 -10.30
N THR A 498 6.83 9.42 -10.18
CA THR A 498 6.65 8.44 -11.26
C THR A 498 5.18 8.07 -11.35
N THR A 499 4.54 8.39 -12.48
CA THR A 499 3.14 7.99 -12.74
C THR A 499 3.10 6.71 -13.54
N ILE A 500 2.32 5.72 -13.10
CA ILE A 500 1.90 4.60 -13.95
C ILE A 500 0.52 4.96 -14.53
N ASN A 501 0.44 5.15 -15.84
CA ASN A 501 -0.78 5.65 -16.49
C ASN A 501 -1.97 4.70 -16.32
N GLN A 502 -1.70 3.40 -16.25
CA GLN A 502 -2.69 2.34 -16.05
C GLN A 502 -2.86 2.10 -14.55
N VAL A 503 -3.85 2.77 -13.94
CA VAL A 503 -4.16 2.67 -12.48
C VAL A 503 -4.26 1.20 -12.02
N TRP A 504 -4.95 0.36 -12.82
CA TRP A 504 -5.14 -1.08 -12.57
C TRP A 504 -3.85 -1.88 -12.45
N ALA A 505 -2.70 -1.34 -12.86
CA ALA A 505 -1.41 -2.02 -12.79
C ALA A 505 -0.62 -1.73 -11.50
N SER A 506 -1.02 -0.73 -10.69
CA SER A 506 -0.21 -0.23 -9.56
C SER A 506 -0.99 0.22 -8.32
N TYR A 507 -2.31 0.46 -8.42
CA TYR A 507 -3.11 1.00 -7.32
C TYR A 507 -4.50 0.36 -7.25
N SER A 508 -4.63 -0.62 -6.34
CA SER A 508 -5.94 -1.10 -5.88
C SER A 508 -5.90 -1.36 -4.37
N PRO A 509 -6.06 -0.30 -3.54
CA PRO A 509 -6.10 -0.41 -2.09
C PRO A 509 -7.46 -0.91 -1.58
N VAL A 510 -7.47 -1.56 -0.42
CA VAL A 510 -8.68 -1.95 0.31
C VAL A 510 -8.90 -0.99 1.49
N LYS A 511 -9.70 0.06 1.27
CA LYS A 511 -9.90 1.15 2.26
C LYS A 511 -11.35 1.55 2.57
N ASN A 512 -12.32 1.14 1.76
CA ASN A 512 -13.73 1.49 1.95
C ASN A 512 -14.57 0.28 2.43
N SER A 513 -15.58 0.56 3.27
CA SER A 513 -16.63 -0.41 3.64
C SER A 513 -17.43 -0.87 2.41
N PRO A 514 -18.17 -1.99 2.47
CA PRO A 514 -19.15 -2.36 1.44
C PRO A 514 -20.14 -1.23 1.09
N ALA A 515 -20.61 -0.48 2.09
CA ALA A 515 -21.57 0.59 1.89
C ALA A 515 -20.94 1.82 1.19
N ASP A 516 -19.79 2.28 1.69
CA ASP A 516 -18.99 3.38 1.09
C ASP A 516 -18.63 3.05 -0.37
N ALA A 517 -18.21 1.81 -0.62
CA ALA A 517 -17.81 1.33 -1.93
C ALA A 517 -18.99 1.26 -2.91
N ALA A 518 -20.16 0.81 -2.45
CA ALA A 518 -21.39 0.80 -3.24
C ALA A 518 -21.92 2.21 -3.53
N ALA A 519 -21.72 3.17 -2.63
CA ALA A 519 -22.02 4.58 -2.87
C ALA A 519 -21.10 5.16 -3.95
N LYS A 520 -19.78 5.01 -3.79
CA LYS A 520 -18.77 5.45 -4.78
C LYS A 520 -19.01 4.83 -6.16
N PHE A 521 -19.36 3.55 -6.21
CA PHE A 521 -19.69 2.87 -7.48
C PHE A 521 -20.85 3.55 -8.24
N LYS A 522 -21.92 3.95 -7.54
CA LYS A 522 -23.08 4.64 -8.14
C LYS A 522 -22.74 6.02 -8.69
N GLU A 523 -21.72 6.66 -8.13
CA GLU A 523 -21.19 7.95 -8.57
C GLU A 523 -20.18 7.82 -9.72
N GLY A 524 -19.80 6.60 -10.11
CA GLY A 524 -18.73 6.34 -11.08
C GLY A 524 -17.31 6.49 -10.51
N ASN A 525 -17.17 6.57 -9.19
CA ASN A 525 -15.90 6.74 -8.49
C ASN A 525 -15.22 5.38 -8.18
N PRO A 526 -13.86 5.33 -8.11
CA PRO A 526 -13.13 4.14 -7.69
C PRO A 526 -13.58 3.61 -6.32
N THR A 527 -13.93 2.32 -6.25
CA THR A 527 -14.59 1.75 -5.08
C THR A 527 -13.64 1.35 -3.95
N HIS A 528 -12.38 1.00 -4.27
CA HIS A 528 -11.32 0.64 -3.31
C HIS A 528 -11.78 -0.26 -2.15
N SER A 529 -12.50 -1.34 -2.48
CA SER A 529 -13.08 -2.29 -1.54
C SER A 529 -12.37 -3.64 -1.60
N ALA A 530 -12.65 -4.54 -0.66
CA ALA A 530 -12.11 -5.89 -0.71
C ALA A 530 -12.56 -6.65 -1.98
N THR A 531 -13.75 -6.32 -2.50
CA THR A 531 -14.24 -6.82 -3.79
C THR A 531 -13.32 -6.45 -4.95
N THR A 532 -13.00 -5.17 -5.13
CA THR A 532 -12.19 -4.71 -6.26
C THR A 532 -10.71 -4.97 -6.06
N GLY A 533 -10.20 -4.86 -4.83
CA GLY A 533 -8.82 -5.19 -4.48
C GLY A 533 -8.43 -6.62 -4.87
N GLU A 534 -9.29 -7.61 -4.63
CA GLU A 534 -9.05 -8.98 -5.09
C GLU A 534 -9.16 -9.12 -6.62
N LEU A 535 -10.24 -8.60 -7.23
CA LEU A 535 -10.50 -8.81 -8.65
C LEU A 535 -9.50 -8.08 -9.57
N ASP A 536 -8.96 -6.95 -9.12
CA ASP A 536 -7.91 -6.21 -9.82
C ASP A 536 -6.59 -6.99 -9.87
N ILE A 537 -6.29 -7.89 -8.92
CA ILE A 537 -5.11 -8.77 -8.97
C ILE A 537 -5.23 -9.74 -10.15
N TYR A 538 -6.39 -10.41 -10.29
CA TYR A 538 -6.63 -11.33 -11.39
C TYR A 538 -6.58 -10.60 -12.75
N LYS A 539 -7.25 -9.44 -12.83
CA LYS A 539 -7.21 -8.57 -14.01
C LYS A 539 -5.80 -8.13 -14.36
N ALA A 540 -5.03 -7.62 -13.40
CA ALA A 540 -3.66 -7.15 -13.62
C ALA A 540 -2.73 -8.28 -14.09
N ASN A 541 -2.89 -9.49 -13.56
CA ASN A 541 -2.12 -10.65 -14.00
C ASN A 541 -2.48 -11.08 -15.43
N VAL A 542 -3.78 -11.08 -15.79
CA VAL A 542 -4.24 -11.42 -17.15
C VAL A 542 -3.76 -10.37 -18.16
N LEU A 543 -3.90 -9.08 -17.84
CA LEU A 543 -3.43 -7.99 -18.70
C LEU A 543 -1.89 -7.96 -18.81
N ALA A 544 -1.15 -8.26 -17.74
CA ALA A 544 0.31 -8.41 -17.83
C ALA A 544 0.71 -9.52 -18.83
N LEU A 545 0.04 -10.68 -18.81
CA LEU A 545 0.27 -11.73 -19.81
C LEU A 545 -0.21 -11.37 -21.22
N HIS A 546 -1.25 -10.54 -21.35
CA HIS A 546 -1.69 -10.01 -22.63
C HIS A 546 -0.58 -9.20 -23.30
N GLU A 547 -0.08 -8.18 -22.59
CA GLU A 547 0.94 -7.25 -23.09
C GLU A 547 2.27 -7.94 -23.44
N VAL A 548 2.77 -8.87 -22.59
CA VAL A 548 4.14 -9.39 -22.75
C VAL A 548 4.26 -10.82 -23.27
N ALA A 549 3.15 -11.59 -23.27
CA ALA A 549 3.10 -12.98 -23.74
C ALA A 549 1.95 -13.25 -24.73
N GLY A 550 1.21 -12.23 -25.17
CA GLY A 550 0.18 -12.35 -26.20
C GLY A 550 -1.02 -13.21 -25.79
N LEU A 551 -1.28 -13.37 -24.49
CA LEU A 551 -2.47 -14.05 -23.98
C LEU A 551 -3.73 -13.36 -24.55
N GLN A 552 -4.59 -14.13 -25.20
CA GLN A 552 -5.87 -13.61 -25.66
C GLN A 552 -6.83 -13.51 -24.47
N VAL A 553 -7.27 -12.29 -24.14
CA VAL A 553 -8.26 -12.07 -23.07
C VAL A 553 -9.60 -12.68 -23.53
N PRO A 554 -10.23 -13.56 -22.74
CA PRO A 554 -11.49 -14.18 -23.14
C PRO A 554 -12.60 -13.13 -23.35
N SER A 555 -13.42 -13.32 -24.38
CA SER A 555 -14.51 -12.41 -24.72
C SER A 555 -15.77 -13.20 -25.14
N PRO A 556 -16.96 -12.87 -24.63
CA PRO A 556 -17.20 -11.90 -23.55
C PRO A 556 -16.64 -12.39 -22.21
N LEU A 557 -16.29 -11.44 -21.33
CA LEU A 557 -16.01 -11.75 -19.93
C LEU A 557 -17.31 -12.10 -19.19
N GLN A 558 -17.20 -12.86 -18.11
CA GLN A 558 -18.31 -13.04 -17.17
C GLN A 558 -18.53 -11.74 -16.39
N SER A 559 -19.75 -11.48 -15.93
CA SER A 559 -20.06 -10.37 -15.02
C SER A 559 -20.72 -10.88 -13.75
N ALA A 560 -20.47 -10.19 -12.63
CA ALA A 560 -21.16 -10.44 -11.37
C ALA A 560 -21.45 -9.13 -10.63
N VAL A 561 -22.31 -9.20 -9.61
CA VAL A 561 -22.55 -8.11 -8.67
C VAL A 561 -22.22 -8.62 -7.27
N PHE A 562 -21.34 -7.91 -6.57
CA PHE A 562 -20.94 -8.21 -5.20
C PHE A 562 -21.05 -6.93 -4.37
N ASN A 563 -21.71 -6.96 -3.21
CA ASN A 563 -21.95 -5.77 -2.38
C ASN A 563 -22.53 -4.56 -3.18
N GLY A 564 -23.38 -4.83 -4.19
CA GLY A 564 -23.95 -3.79 -5.05
C GLY A 564 -23.01 -3.19 -6.11
N ILE A 565 -21.78 -3.70 -6.22
CA ILE A 565 -20.77 -3.31 -7.21
C ILE A 565 -20.83 -4.29 -8.38
N ALA A 566 -21.21 -3.81 -9.57
CA ALA A 566 -21.17 -4.62 -10.79
C ALA A 566 -19.75 -4.62 -11.37
N THR A 567 -19.24 -5.80 -11.74
CA THR A 567 -17.84 -5.99 -12.13
C THR A 567 -17.67 -7.08 -13.19
N GLU A 568 -16.63 -6.92 -14.03
CA GLU A 568 -16.18 -7.94 -14.96
C GLU A 568 -15.24 -8.93 -14.27
N LEU A 569 -15.42 -10.20 -14.59
CA LEU A 569 -14.68 -11.31 -14.01
C LEU A 569 -13.68 -11.83 -15.05
N TYR A 570 -12.44 -11.37 -14.90
CA TYR A 570 -11.28 -11.93 -15.59
C TYR A 570 -11.04 -13.38 -15.11
N PRO A 571 -10.34 -14.23 -15.89
CA PRO A 571 -9.81 -15.49 -15.39
C PRO A 571 -9.02 -15.29 -14.09
N ARG A 572 -9.20 -16.17 -13.11
CA ARG A 572 -8.61 -16.05 -11.76
C ARG A 572 -7.17 -16.53 -11.80
N LEU A 573 -6.33 -15.66 -12.37
CA LEU A 573 -4.92 -15.90 -12.57
C LEU A 573 -4.11 -15.34 -11.39
N VAL A 574 -3.39 -16.22 -10.70
CA VAL A 574 -2.41 -15.85 -9.68
C VAL A 574 -1.02 -16.24 -10.17
N LEU A 575 -0.16 -15.23 -10.32
CA LEU A 575 1.28 -15.39 -10.51
C LEU A 575 1.94 -15.18 -9.15
N GLY A 576 2.46 -16.25 -8.54
CA GLY A 576 3.16 -16.16 -7.25
C GLY A 576 4.40 -15.27 -7.37
N PRO A 577 4.82 -14.52 -6.33
CA PRO A 577 5.88 -13.53 -6.49
C PRO A 577 7.22 -14.12 -6.98
N ALA A 578 7.54 -15.35 -6.59
CA ALA A 578 8.72 -16.06 -7.09
C ALA A 578 8.63 -16.45 -8.58
N PHE A 579 7.42 -16.64 -9.13
CA PHE A 579 7.23 -16.96 -10.55
C PHE A 579 7.70 -15.81 -11.44
N ALA A 580 7.34 -14.57 -11.14
CA ALA A 580 7.76 -13.42 -11.93
C ALA A 580 7.67 -12.09 -11.13
N PRO A 581 8.76 -11.66 -10.46
CA PRO A 581 8.81 -10.35 -9.81
C PRO A 581 8.82 -9.15 -10.76
N CYS A 582 9.07 -9.34 -12.07
CA CYS A 582 8.97 -8.30 -13.10
C CYS A 582 8.33 -8.81 -14.40
N LEU A 583 7.90 -7.92 -15.29
CA LEU A 583 7.30 -8.30 -16.57
C LEU A 583 8.28 -9.01 -17.52
N ALA A 584 9.57 -8.70 -17.43
CA ALA A 584 10.59 -9.39 -18.22
C ALA A 584 10.66 -10.89 -17.89
N ASP A 585 10.34 -11.29 -16.66
CA ASP A 585 10.27 -12.69 -16.25
C ASP A 585 9.06 -13.41 -16.83
N ILE A 586 7.90 -12.74 -16.84
CA ILE A 586 6.69 -13.27 -17.50
C ILE A 586 7.00 -13.53 -18.98
N LYS A 587 7.60 -12.55 -19.66
CA LYS A 587 8.01 -12.63 -21.08
C LYS A 587 9.03 -13.73 -21.37
N ALA A 588 9.94 -13.99 -20.43
CA ALA A 588 10.94 -15.05 -20.56
C ALA A 588 10.38 -16.46 -20.26
N LYS A 589 9.38 -16.56 -19.38
CA LYS A 589 8.84 -17.85 -18.90
C LYS A 589 7.62 -18.33 -19.67
N VAL A 590 6.86 -17.44 -20.32
CA VAL A 590 5.64 -17.80 -21.07
C VAL A 590 5.84 -17.50 -22.55
N ALA A 591 5.92 -18.54 -23.37
CA ALA A 591 6.04 -18.39 -24.81
C ALA A 591 4.79 -17.73 -25.42
N PRO A 592 4.92 -16.89 -26.47
CA PRO A 592 3.79 -16.16 -27.05
C PRO A 592 2.63 -17.07 -27.46
N GLY A 593 1.42 -16.78 -26.96
CA GLY A 593 0.21 -17.58 -27.24
C GLY A 593 0.21 -19.00 -26.65
N ALA A 594 1.19 -19.35 -25.80
CA ALA A 594 1.30 -20.69 -25.23
C ALA A 594 0.25 -21.01 -24.16
N LEU A 595 -0.48 -20.01 -23.67
CA LEU A 595 -1.54 -20.15 -22.67
C LEU A 595 -2.89 -19.73 -23.25
N VAL A 596 -3.92 -20.55 -23.01
CA VAL A 596 -5.31 -20.28 -23.37
C VAL A 596 -6.19 -20.55 -22.15
N LEU A 597 -6.97 -19.57 -21.73
CA LEU A 597 -7.86 -19.63 -20.56
C LEU A 597 -9.32 -19.49 -21.02
N SER A 598 -10.25 -20.25 -20.43
CA SER A 598 -11.68 -19.95 -20.56
C SER A 598 -12.07 -18.78 -19.64
N PRO A 599 -13.22 -18.09 -19.85
CA PRO A 599 -13.64 -16.96 -19.02
C PRO A 599 -13.72 -17.28 -17.51
N GLY A 600 -14.09 -18.52 -17.17
CA GLY A 600 -14.19 -19.00 -15.78
C GLY A 600 -12.92 -19.68 -15.25
N ALA A 601 -11.83 -19.69 -16.01
CA ALA A 601 -10.63 -20.44 -15.63
C ALA A 601 -9.95 -19.88 -14.38
N VAL A 602 -9.40 -20.78 -13.56
CA VAL A 602 -8.52 -20.48 -12.43
C VAL A 602 -7.15 -21.05 -12.74
N LEU A 603 -6.10 -20.23 -12.63
CA LEU A 603 -4.72 -20.68 -12.79
C LEU A 603 -3.84 -20.09 -11.70
N VAL A 604 -3.22 -20.95 -10.89
CA VAL A 604 -2.22 -20.55 -9.90
C VAL A 604 -0.86 -21.10 -10.34
N LEU A 605 0.13 -20.21 -10.49
CA LEU A 605 1.52 -20.55 -10.81
C LEU A 605 2.42 -20.11 -9.65
N ASP A 606 2.85 -21.07 -8.83
CA ASP A 606 3.60 -20.84 -7.60
C ASP A 606 4.93 -21.60 -7.64
N GLY A 607 6.02 -20.90 -7.95
CA GLY A 607 7.36 -21.49 -8.00
C GLY A 607 8.29 -20.76 -8.96
N ALA A 608 9.56 -20.66 -8.60
CA ALA A 608 10.55 -19.86 -9.33
C ALA A 608 10.84 -20.40 -10.74
N ASP A 609 10.91 -21.72 -10.91
CA ASP A 609 11.41 -22.35 -12.14
C ASP A 609 10.31 -22.98 -13.02
N ILE A 610 9.09 -22.45 -12.94
CA ILE A 610 7.98 -22.83 -13.83
C ILE A 610 8.10 -22.06 -15.16
N THR A 611 7.96 -22.77 -16.28
CA THR A 611 7.94 -22.22 -17.65
C THR A 611 6.76 -22.80 -18.44
N ILE A 612 6.22 -22.03 -19.38
CA ILE A 612 5.10 -22.41 -20.24
C ILE A 612 5.56 -22.34 -21.70
N LYS A 613 5.74 -23.50 -22.32
CA LYS A 613 6.12 -23.62 -23.74
C LYS A 613 4.92 -23.96 -24.63
N GLY A 614 3.86 -24.51 -24.03
CA GLY A 614 2.53 -24.61 -24.65
C GLY A 614 2.32 -25.79 -25.59
N PRO A 615 1.10 -25.89 -26.16
CA PRO A 615 -0.10 -25.18 -25.72
C PRO A 615 -0.56 -25.67 -24.34
N VAL A 616 -0.89 -24.74 -23.44
CA VAL A 616 -1.54 -25.01 -22.15
C VAL A 616 -2.95 -24.42 -22.22
N LYS A 617 -3.97 -25.28 -22.16
CA LYS A 617 -5.39 -24.90 -22.19
C LYS A 617 -6.00 -25.18 -20.82
N VAL A 618 -6.63 -24.19 -20.21
CA VAL A 618 -7.31 -24.32 -18.91
C VAL A 618 -8.78 -23.91 -19.03
N ASP A 619 -9.65 -24.85 -18.75
CA ASP A 619 -11.09 -24.67 -18.56
C ASP A 619 -11.47 -25.31 -17.21
N GLY A 620 -11.91 -24.51 -16.25
CA GLY A 620 -11.92 -24.89 -14.83
C GLY A 620 -10.63 -24.48 -14.11
N ALA A 621 -10.16 -25.26 -13.13
CA ALA A 621 -9.06 -24.88 -12.24
C ALA A 621 -7.78 -25.74 -12.38
N LEU A 622 -6.64 -25.06 -12.51
CA LEU A 622 -5.29 -25.64 -12.48
C LEU A 622 -4.42 -24.92 -11.44
N VAL A 623 -3.81 -25.68 -10.53
CA VAL A 623 -2.83 -25.17 -9.56
C VAL A 623 -1.50 -25.89 -9.80
N VAL A 624 -0.44 -25.11 -10.04
CA VAL A 624 0.92 -25.63 -10.24
C VAL A 624 1.82 -25.07 -9.14
N ARG A 625 2.42 -25.96 -8.34
CA ARG A 625 3.37 -25.62 -7.28
C ARG A 625 4.71 -26.29 -7.53
N ALA A 626 5.79 -25.52 -7.46
CA ALA A 626 7.15 -26.01 -7.65
C ALA A 626 8.07 -25.49 -6.53
N ALA A 627 8.61 -26.43 -5.75
CA ALA A 627 9.59 -26.16 -4.70
C ALA A 627 10.90 -25.57 -5.28
N PRO A 628 11.75 -24.91 -4.46
CA PRO A 628 13.05 -24.42 -4.90
C PRO A 628 13.88 -25.52 -5.61
N GLY A 629 14.36 -25.23 -6.82
CA GLY A 629 15.12 -26.17 -7.65
C GLY A 629 14.28 -27.16 -8.47
N ALA A 630 12.95 -27.12 -8.39
CA ALA A 630 12.05 -27.89 -9.26
C ALA A 630 11.80 -27.12 -10.57
N ARG A 631 12.55 -27.46 -11.62
CA ARG A 631 12.41 -26.88 -12.97
C ARG A 631 11.25 -27.53 -13.71
N VAL A 632 10.15 -26.80 -13.91
CA VAL A 632 8.90 -27.34 -14.49
C VAL A 632 8.64 -26.71 -15.85
N THR A 633 8.44 -27.54 -16.88
CA THR A 633 7.94 -27.10 -18.20
C THR A 633 6.49 -27.53 -18.38
N LEU A 634 5.58 -26.58 -18.64
CA LEU A 634 4.17 -26.84 -18.94
C LEU A 634 3.92 -26.79 -20.45
N GLY A 635 3.21 -27.80 -20.96
CA GLY A 635 2.79 -27.92 -22.35
C GLY A 635 3.42 -29.11 -23.10
N PRO A 636 2.68 -29.80 -24.00
CA PRO A 636 1.27 -29.63 -24.32
C PRO A 636 0.36 -30.16 -23.19
N LEU A 637 -0.56 -29.34 -22.67
CA LEU A 637 -1.43 -29.70 -21.55
C LEU A 637 -2.84 -29.13 -21.76
N THR A 638 -3.87 -29.95 -21.54
CA THR A 638 -5.27 -29.50 -21.50
C THR A 638 -5.87 -29.91 -20.16
N VAL A 639 -6.47 -28.95 -19.46
CA VAL A 639 -7.23 -29.16 -18.23
C VAL A 639 -8.67 -28.75 -18.51
N SER A 640 -9.60 -29.68 -18.30
CA SER A 640 -11.05 -29.45 -18.28
C SER A 640 -11.60 -30.09 -17.01
N ASN A 641 -12.19 -29.29 -16.12
CA ASN A 641 -12.84 -29.74 -14.87
C ASN A 641 -13.88 -28.70 -14.42
N LYS A 642 -14.67 -28.99 -13.37
CA LYS A 642 -15.73 -28.10 -12.88
C LYS A 642 -15.23 -26.78 -12.28
N GLY A 643 -13.93 -26.64 -12.00
CA GLY A 643 -13.31 -25.41 -11.52
C GLY A 643 -13.89 -24.88 -10.20
N TRP A 644 -13.71 -23.57 -9.99
CA TRP A 644 -14.17 -22.85 -8.81
C TRP A 644 -15.08 -21.69 -9.22
N SER A 645 -15.99 -21.26 -8.34
CA SER A 645 -16.88 -20.11 -8.59
C SER A 645 -16.84 -19.07 -7.46
N TRP A 646 -16.80 -17.79 -7.85
CA TRP A 646 -16.97 -16.66 -6.95
C TRP A 646 -18.47 -16.37 -6.88
N THR A 647 -19.12 -16.86 -5.83
CA THR A 647 -20.58 -16.82 -5.68
C THR A 647 -20.95 -15.64 -4.78
N PRO A 648 -21.82 -14.70 -5.22
CA PRO A 648 -22.29 -13.62 -4.35
C PRO A 648 -22.90 -14.17 -3.06
N LEU A 649 -22.69 -13.47 -1.94
CA LEU A 649 -23.40 -13.78 -0.71
C LEU A 649 -24.88 -13.45 -0.86
N ALA A 650 -25.76 -14.32 -0.36
CA ALA A 650 -27.19 -14.03 -0.29
C ALA A 650 -27.50 -13.03 0.83
N GLU A 651 -28.63 -12.33 0.71
CA GLU A 651 -29.10 -11.40 1.75
C GLU A 651 -29.37 -12.16 3.06
N GLY A 652 -28.77 -11.72 4.17
CA GLY A 652 -28.85 -12.39 5.47
C GLY A 652 -28.04 -13.69 5.58
N GLU A 653 -27.20 -14.03 4.59
CA GLU A 653 -26.32 -15.20 4.69
C GLU A 653 -25.26 -15.00 5.79
N ALA A 654 -25.12 -16.02 6.66
CA ALA A 654 -24.05 -16.05 7.65
C ALA A 654 -22.70 -16.28 6.97
N ALA A 655 -21.80 -15.30 7.07
CA ALA A 655 -20.49 -15.30 6.46
C ALA A 655 -19.45 -14.67 7.40
N ASN A 656 -18.18 -15.05 7.28
CA ASN A 656 -17.12 -14.44 8.08
C ASN A 656 -16.85 -12.98 7.64
N GLU A 657 -16.03 -12.25 8.40
CA GLU A 657 -15.76 -10.84 8.09
C GLU A 657 -15.15 -10.67 6.70
N GLU A 658 -14.17 -11.50 6.36
CA GLU A 658 -13.46 -11.47 5.08
C GLU A 658 -14.40 -11.69 3.88
N GLU A 659 -15.38 -12.58 3.99
CA GLU A 659 -16.42 -12.83 2.99
C GLU A 659 -17.42 -11.67 2.92
N ARG A 660 -17.91 -11.17 4.07
CA ARG A 660 -18.84 -10.02 4.12
C ARG A 660 -18.26 -8.79 3.43
N ILE A 661 -17.00 -8.44 3.72
CA ILE A 661 -16.39 -7.23 3.14
C ILE A 661 -16.14 -7.34 1.63
N ARG A 662 -15.92 -8.54 1.09
CA ARG A 662 -15.74 -8.75 -0.37
C ARG A 662 -17.04 -9.05 -1.12
N GLY A 663 -18.08 -9.51 -0.43
CA GLY A 663 -19.43 -9.73 -0.97
C GLY A 663 -19.61 -11.05 -1.72
N PHE A 664 -18.67 -11.99 -1.57
CA PHE A 664 -18.73 -13.32 -2.17
C PHE A 664 -17.98 -14.36 -1.35
N LYS A 665 -18.37 -15.61 -1.55
CA LYS A 665 -17.64 -16.82 -1.13
C LYS A 665 -17.08 -17.56 -2.34
N VAL A 666 -16.00 -18.33 -2.16
CA VAL A 666 -15.38 -19.10 -3.23
C VAL A 666 -15.69 -20.59 -3.08
N VAL A 667 -16.51 -21.12 -3.98
CA VAL A 667 -16.86 -22.55 -4.02
C VAL A 667 -15.86 -23.28 -4.91
N ARG A 668 -15.03 -24.15 -4.33
CA ARG A 668 -14.01 -24.92 -5.05
C ARG A 668 -14.54 -26.32 -5.37
N THR A 669 -15.05 -26.52 -6.59
CA THR A 669 -15.72 -27.78 -6.97
C THR A 669 -14.73 -28.86 -7.38
N GLU A 670 -13.83 -28.54 -8.31
CA GLU A 670 -12.76 -29.44 -8.76
C GLU A 670 -11.49 -28.64 -9.03
N THR A 671 -10.33 -29.25 -8.78
CA THR A 671 -9.00 -28.67 -9.05
C THR A 671 -8.11 -29.72 -9.68
N LYS A 672 -7.39 -29.38 -10.76
CA LYS A 672 -6.22 -30.15 -11.16
C LYS A 672 -4.99 -29.57 -10.47
N GLU A 673 -4.43 -30.31 -9.52
CA GLU A 673 -3.17 -29.91 -8.87
C GLU A 673 -1.97 -30.63 -9.49
N LEU A 674 -0.87 -29.90 -9.66
CA LEU A 674 0.44 -30.39 -10.08
C LEU A 674 1.47 -29.87 -9.07
N VAL A 675 1.92 -30.74 -8.16
CA VAL A 675 2.86 -30.38 -7.09
C VAL A 675 4.20 -31.07 -7.33
N TYR A 676 5.25 -30.27 -7.40
CA TYR A 676 6.64 -30.69 -7.56
C TYR A 676 7.40 -30.31 -6.29
N ASP A 677 7.37 -31.20 -5.30
CA ASP A 677 7.85 -30.99 -3.92
C ASP A 677 9.39 -31.12 -3.78
N LYS A 678 10.08 -31.61 -4.81
CA LYS A 678 11.50 -31.93 -4.80
C LYS A 678 12.26 -31.23 -5.93
N PRO A 679 13.54 -30.88 -5.73
CA PRO A 679 14.40 -30.43 -6.81
C PRO A 679 14.48 -31.47 -7.94
N GLY A 680 14.47 -31.01 -9.18
CA GLY A 680 14.42 -31.89 -10.35
C GLY A 680 14.09 -31.14 -11.64
N THR A 681 13.95 -31.88 -12.73
CA THR A 681 13.45 -31.36 -14.00
C THR A 681 12.20 -32.14 -14.38
N TYR A 682 11.10 -31.43 -14.60
CA TYR A 682 9.76 -31.98 -14.81
C TYR A 682 9.12 -31.40 -16.07
N THR A 683 8.31 -32.22 -16.75
CA THR A 683 7.47 -31.77 -17.86
C THR A 683 6.03 -32.18 -17.57
N ALA A 684 5.13 -31.21 -17.50
CA ALA A 684 3.69 -31.44 -17.44
C ALA A 684 3.12 -31.44 -18.86
N ALA A 685 3.07 -32.63 -19.45
CA ALA A 685 2.38 -32.87 -20.70
C ALA A 685 1.17 -33.79 -20.47
N ALA A 686 0.18 -33.72 -21.34
CA ALA A 686 -0.83 -34.77 -21.44
C ALA A 686 -0.16 -36.11 -21.80
N PRO A 687 -0.63 -37.25 -21.26
CA PRO A 687 -0.18 -38.55 -21.74
C PRO A 687 -0.46 -38.66 -23.25
N ALA A 688 0.45 -39.28 -23.99
CA ALA A 688 0.24 -39.53 -25.42
C ALA A 688 -1.07 -40.32 -25.61
N PRO A 689 -1.86 -40.03 -26.66
CA PRO A 689 -3.12 -40.73 -26.89
C PRO A 689 -2.85 -42.22 -27.06
N THR A 690 -3.45 -43.02 -26.17
CA THR A 690 -3.43 -44.48 -26.27
C THR A 690 -3.95 -44.88 -27.66
N PRO A 691 -3.27 -45.79 -28.39
CA PRO A 691 -3.78 -46.28 -29.66
C PRO A 691 -5.22 -46.77 -29.49
N ALA A 692 -6.11 -46.32 -30.37
CA ALA A 692 -7.51 -46.70 -30.29
C ALA A 692 -7.62 -48.23 -30.33
N PRO A 693 -8.35 -48.88 -29.41
CA PRO A 693 -8.57 -50.31 -29.47
C PRO A 693 -9.25 -50.65 -30.80
N ALA A 694 -8.76 -51.71 -31.46
CA ALA A 694 -9.32 -52.15 -32.73
C ALA A 694 -10.84 -52.37 -32.61
N PRO A 695 -11.64 -52.01 -33.62
CA PRO A 695 -13.10 -52.11 -33.54
C PRO A 695 -13.50 -53.56 -33.26
N ALA A 696 -14.31 -53.75 -32.22
CA ALA A 696 -14.81 -55.06 -31.85
C ALA A 696 -15.68 -55.63 -32.99
N PRO A 697 -15.54 -56.93 -33.34
CA PRO A 697 -16.38 -57.55 -34.36
C PRO A 697 -17.85 -57.53 -33.94
N ALA A 698 -18.75 -57.30 -34.91
CA ALA A 698 -20.17 -57.18 -34.66
C ALA A 698 -20.76 -58.48 -34.07
N PRO A 699 -21.72 -58.39 -33.12
CA PRO A 699 -22.31 -59.57 -32.50
C PRO A 699 -23.20 -60.34 -33.49
N ALA A 700 -22.92 -61.63 -33.66
CA ALA A 700 -23.78 -62.56 -34.39
C ALA A 700 -25.03 -62.92 -33.57
N ALA A 701 -26.12 -63.27 -34.27
CA ALA A 701 -27.43 -63.52 -33.68
C ALA A 701 -27.49 -64.75 -32.76
N ALA A 702 -28.44 -64.73 -31.82
CA ALA A 702 -28.62 -65.78 -30.81
C ALA A 702 -29.18 -67.10 -31.37
N ALA A 703 -28.72 -68.22 -30.78
CA ALA A 703 -29.34 -69.54 -30.91
C ALA A 703 -29.25 -70.29 -29.56
N ALA A 704 -30.20 -71.20 -29.32
CA ALA A 704 -30.48 -71.79 -28.00
C ALA A 704 -29.65 -73.05 -27.67
N ALA A 705 -29.82 -73.54 -26.43
CA ALA A 705 -29.02 -74.58 -25.80
C ALA A 705 -29.25 -76.02 -26.29
N ALA A 706 -28.19 -76.84 -26.23
CA ALA A 706 -28.22 -78.30 -26.07
C ALA A 706 -26.88 -78.79 -25.47
N ALA A 707 -26.83 -80.00 -24.91
CA ALA A 707 -25.71 -80.51 -24.10
C ALA A 707 -25.11 -81.85 -24.60
N ALA A 708 -24.05 -82.30 -23.90
CA ALA A 708 -23.38 -83.62 -23.94
C ALA A 708 -22.16 -83.82 -24.89
N ALA A 709 -21.27 -84.74 -24.49
CA ALA A 709 -19.98 -85.15 -25.09
C ALA A 709 -19.92 -86.71 -25.16
N PRO A 710 -18.81 -87.45 -25.48
CA PRO A 710 -17.46 -87.07 -25.98
C PRO A 710 -16.83 -88.00 -27.09
N ALA A 711 -15.70 -87.55 -27.72
CA ALA A 711 -14.57 -88.32 -28.32
C ALA A 711 -14.82 -89.36 -29.48
N PRO A 712 -13.79 -89.94 -30.19
CA PRO A 712 -12.32 -89.75 -30.15
C PRO A 712 -11.53 -89.61 -31.52
N ALA A 713 -10.30 -89.11 -31.41
CA ALA A 713 -9.02 -89.43 -32.10
C ALA A 713 -8.84 -89.63 -33.64
N ALA A 714 -7.83 -88.92 -34.21
CA ALA A 714 -6.80 -89.46 -35.12
C ALA A 714 -5.56 -88.51 -35.21
N ALA A 715 -4.35 -89.04 -35.46
CA ALA A 715 -3.09 -88.30 -35.70
C ALA A 715 -2.36 -88.91 -36.93
N PRO A 716 -1.43 -88.20 -37.62
CA PRO A 716 -0.01 -88.16 -37.18
C PRO A 716 0.78 -86.85 -37.55
N ALA A 717 2.09 -86.85 -37.25
CA ALA A 717 3.09 -85.76 -37.43
C ALA A 717 3.99 -86.01 -38.70
N PRO A 718 5.17 -85.35 -38.95
CA PRO A 718 5.91 -84.31 -38.22
C PRO A 718 6.55 -83.16 -39.10
N ALA A 719 7.45 -82.38 -38.47
CA ALA A 719 8.19 -81.17 -38.93
C ALA A 719 9.21 -81.36 -40.09
N PRO A 720 9.86 -80.28 -40.58
CA PRO A 720 11.11 -79.82 -39.94
C PRO A 720 11.31 -78.28 -39.86
N ALA A 721 12.37 -77.86 -39.15
CA ALA A 721 12.76 -76.46 -38.93
C ALA A 721 13.98 -76.03 -39.80
N ALA A 722 14.24 -74.71 -39.87
CA ALA A 722 15.47 -74.14 -40.42
C ALA A 722 15.95 -72.90 -39.62
N ALA A 723 17.24 -72.58 -39.74
CA ALA A 723 18.04 -71.80 -38.79
C ALA A 723 18.11 -70.26 -39.07
N PRO A 724 18.73 -69.43 -38.19
CA PRO A 724 18.59 -67.97 -38.24
C PRO A 724 19.59 -67.26 -39.17
N ALA A 725 19.25 -66.02 -39.57
CA ALA A 725 20.04 -65.20 -40.48
C ALA A 725 21.12 -64.36 -39.77
N ALA A 726 22.24 -64.14 -40.46
CA ALA A 726 23.44 -63.45 -39.97
C ALA A 726 23.47 -61.95 -40.29
N ALA A 727 24.33 -61.21 -39.60
CA ALA A 727 24.60 -59.78 -39.83
C ALA A 727 25.50 -59.54 -41.07
N PRO A 728 25.35 -58.39 -41.76
CA PRO A 728 26.32 -57.92 -42.75
C PRO A 728 27.20 -56.78 -42.22
N ALA A 729 28.42 -56.68 -42.74
CA ALA A 729 29.35 -55.59 -42.50
C ALA A 729 29.98 -55.09 -43.81
N ALA A 730 30.40 -53.82 -43.80
CA ALA A 730 31.28 -53.13 -44.74
C ALA A 730 30.81 -52.89 -46.20
N ALA A 731 30.93 -51.63 -46.61
CA ALA A 731 30.98 -51.18 -47.99
C ALA A 731 32.08 -50.10 -48.12
N PRO A 732 32.92 -50.09 -49.18
CA PRO A 732 33.89 -49.02 -49.42
C PRO A 732 33.65 -48.21 -50.71
N ALA A 733 34.07 -46.94 -50.62
CA ALA A 733 34.58 -46.06 -51.69
C ALA A 733 33.66 -45.57 -52.84
N GLN A 734 33.40 -44.25 -52.84
CA GLN A 734 33.90 -43.33 -53.89
C GLN A 734 34.07 -41.90 -53.30
N ALA A 735 34.85 -41.04 -53.97
CA ALA A 735 35.36 -39.76 -53.47
C ALA A 735 35.36 -38.70 -54.61
N PRO A 736 35.84 -37.45 -54.42
CA PRO A 736 35.90 -36.58 -53.24
C PRO A 736 35.20 -35.21 -53.47
N ALA A 737 35.09 -34.40 -52.42
CA ALA A 737 34.84 -32.94 -52.53
C ALA A 737 35.95 -32.16 -51.80
N ALA A 738 36.26 -30.95 -52.27
CA ALA A 738 37.48 -30.23 -51.92
C ALA A 738 37.46 -29.53 -50.53
N ALA A 739 38.67 -29.28 -50.03
CA ALA A 739 39.03 -28.47 -48.86
C ALA A 739 40.42 -27.81 -49.18
N PRO A 740 41.09 -27.01 -48.30
CA PRO A 740 40.76 -26.69 -46.89
C PRO A 740 41.13 -25.25 -46.40
N ALA A 741 40.95 -25.03 -45.08
CA ALA A 741 41.85 -24.29 -44.16
C ALA A 741 41.85 -22.71 -44.16
N PRO A 742 42.53 -22.05 -43.18
CA PRO A 742 42.25 -22.11 -41.73
C PRO A 742 42.36 -20.74 -41.00
N ALA A 743 42.26 -20.75 -39.67
CA ALA A 743 42.87 -19.76 -38.75
C ALA A 743 43.86 -20.51 -37.82
N PRO A 744 44.67 -19.90 -36.91
CA PRO A 744 44.90 -18.47 -36.58
C PRO A 744 46.42 -18.10 -36.47
N ALA A 745 46.77 -16.90 -35.99
CA ALA A 745 47.88 -16.63 -35.03
C ALA A 745 48.06 -15.12 -34.74
N ALA A 746 48.66 -14.77 -33.60
CA ALA A 746 48.95 -13.40 -33.15
C ALA A 746 50.47 -13.13 -33.03
N ALA A 747 50.87 -11.85 -33.06
CA ALA A 747 52.18 -11.35 -32.62
C ALA A 747 52.01 -9.95 -31.99
N ALA A 748 52.94 -9.54 -31.11
CA ALA A 748 52.70 -8.52 -30.07
C ALA A 748 53.74 -7.38 -30.02
N ALA A 749 53.58 -6.50 -29.01
CA ALA A 749 54.42 -5.36 -28.60
C ALA A 749 54.18 -4.04 -29.38
N THR A 750 54.28 -2.84 -28.78
CA THR A 750 54.87 -2.39 -27.49
C THR A 750 54.00 -1.37 -26.72
N THR A 751 54.25 -1.25 -25.40
CA THR A 751 53.72 -0.27 -24.42
C THR A 751 54.67 0.97 -24.30
N PRO A 752 54.62 1.83 -23.24
CA PRO A 752 53.56 2.79 -22.84
C PRO A 752 54.10 4.22 -22.52
N VAL A 753 53.24 5.23 -22.33
CA VAL A 753 53.52 6.42 -21.47
C VAL A 753 52.26 6.89 -20.72
N VAL A 754 52.47 7.51 -19.54
CA VAL A 754 51.50 7.86 -18.49
C VAL A 754 51.25 9.39 -18.43
N ALA A 755 50.05 9.78 -17.95
CA ALA A 755 49.58 11.03 -17.27
C ALA A 755 50.55 12.25 -17.08
N PRO A 756 50.05 13.52 -16.98
CA PRO A 756 49.16 13.90 -15.87
C PRO A 756 48.17 15.08 -16.00
N ALA A 757 47.47 15.29 -14.88
CA ALA A 757 46.50 16.31 -14.50
C ALA A 757 46.86 17.80 -14.77
N ALA A 758 45.84 18.68 -14.78
CA ALA A 758 45.59 19.65 -13.68
C ALA A 758 44.65 20.85 -14.06
N ALA A 759 43.81 21.23 -13.08
CA ALA A 759 43.47 22.61 -12.67
C ALA A 759 42.81 23.66 -13.62
N ALA A 760 41.53 23.94 -13.27
CA ALA A 760 41.04 25.23 -12.76
C ALA A 760 40.71 26.45 -13.65
N ALA A 761 39.73 27.22 -13.16
CA ALA A 761 39.30 28.58 -13.53
C ALA A 761 38.64 28.78 -14.92
N ALA A 762 37.79 29.77 -15.17
CA ALA A 762 36.82 30.54 -14.33
C ALA A 762 35.91 31.35 -15.30
N SER A 763 34.74 31.81 -14.84
CA SER A 763 33.94 32.97 -15.37
C SER A 763 33.91 33.25 -16.89
N SER A 764 32.75 33.41 -17.56
CA SER A 764 31.88 34.57 -17.36
C SER A 764 30.71 34.62 -18.38
N SER A 765 29.57 35.17 -17.96
CA SER A 765 28.60 36.00 -18.73
C SER A 765 28.42 35.86 -20.25
N GLY A 766 27.17 35.70 -20.68
CA GLY A 766 26.73 36.01 -22.06
C GLY A 766 25.28 35.59 -22.30
N GLY A 767 24.40 36.53 -22.65
CA GLY A 767 22.96 36.29 -22.79
C GLY A 767 22.49 35.77 -24.16
N SER A 768 21.20 35.37 -24.17
CA SER A 768 20.22 35.07 -25.23
C SER A 768 20.34 35.88 -26.56
N PRO A 769 19.59 35.59 -27.66
CA PRO A 769 18.32 34.85 -27.75
C PRO A 769 18.19 33.89 -28.99
N PRO A 770 17.08 33.76 -29.75
CA PRO A 770 16.21 32.57 -29.70
C PRO A 770 16.01 31.90 -31.09
N HIS A 771 14.83 31.29 -31.31
CA HIS A 771 14.34 30.57 -32.52
C HIS A 771 14.70 29.08 -32.59
N SER A 772 13.89 28.18 -33.17
CA SER A 772 12.42 28.15 -33.38
C SER A 772 12.06 26.81 -34.04
N ALA A 773 10.88 26.24 -33.76
CA ALA A 773 10.21 25.24 -34.62
C ALA A 773 10.97 23.90 -34.84
N SER A 774 10.38 22.80 -35.32
CA SER A 774 8.99 22.30 -35.28
C SER A 774 8.99 20.84 -35.77
N GLY A 775 8.00 20.05 -35.37
CA GLY A 775 7.55 18.91 -36.16
C GLY A 775 7.84 17.53 -35.59
N LEU A 776 6.83 16.93 -34.97
CA LEU A 776 6.63 15.49 -35.02
C LEU A 776 5.18 15.19 -35.45
N SER A 777 5.06 14.12 -36.24
CA SER A 777 3.87 13.74 -37.00
C SER A 777 2.76 13.16 -36.13
N ALA A 778 1.50 13.42 -36.50
CA ALA A 778 0.33 12.83 -35.87
C ALA A 778 -0.09 11.53 -36.58
N ALA A 779 -0.06 10.39 -35.88
CA ALA A 779 -0.73 9.15 -36.31
C ALA A 779 -0.90 8.08 -35.19
N ALA A 780 -1.73 8.36 -34.18
CA ALA A 780 -2.37 7.32 -33.37
C ALA A 780 -3.67 7.87 -32.75
N LYS A 781 -4.82 7.27 -33.07
CA LYS A 781 -6.10 7.62 -32.42
C LYS A 781 -6.33 6.68 -31.23
N PRO A 782 -6.57 7.19 -30.01
CA PRO A 782 -6.93 6.34 -28.87
C PRO A 782 -8.35 5.78 -29.02
N PHE A 783 -8.54 4.55 -28.55
CA PHE A 783 -9.82 3.86 -28.49
C PHE A 783 -10.64 4.36 -27.28
N VAL A 784 -11.94 4.65 -27.49
CA VAL A 784 -12.85 5.10 -26.44
C VAL A 784 -14.11 4.21 -26.44
N PRO A 785 -14.33 3.39 -25.40
CA PRO A 785 -15.58 2.66 -25.24
C PRO A 785 -16.69 3.59 -24.72
N ASN A 786 -17.80 3.68 -25.46
CA ASN A 786 -18.98 4.45 -25.09
C ASN A 786 -20.05 3.52 -24.47
N PHE A 787 -20.46 3.77 -23.23
CA PHE A 787 -21.49 2.99 -22.55
C PHE A 787 -22.85 3.68 -22.62
N GLY A 788 -23.74 3.17 -23.49
CA GLY A 788 -25.18 3.48 -23.47
C GLY A 788 -25.99 2.26 -22.99
N PRO A 789 -27.09 2.45 -22.24
CA PRO A 789 -27.87 1.33 -21.70
C PRO A 789 -28.69 0.61 -22.79
N PRO A 790 -28.85 -0.73 -22.72
CA PRO A 790 -29.57 -1.49 -23.73
C PRO A 790 -31.10 -1.47 -23.51
N ALA A 791 -31.85 -1.33 -24.60
CA ALA A 791 -33.27 -1.68 -24.68
C ALA A 791 -33.44 -2.95 -25.55
N PRO A 792 -34.45 -3.79 -25.32
CA PRO A 792 -34.43 -5.19 -25.74
C PRO A 792 -34.85 -5.41 -27.20
N ALA A 793 -34.28 -6.44 -27.84
CA ALA A 793 -34.73 -6.96 -29.12
C ALA A 793 -35.11 -8.44 -29.01
N ALA A 794 -36.33 -8.78 -29.44
CA ALA A 794 -36.79 -10.15 -29.64
C ALA A 794 -36.33 -10.68 -31.02
N ALA A 795 -36.52 -11.99 -31.23
CA ALA A 795 -35.76 -12.79 -32.20
C ALA A 795 -36.35 -12.91 -33.63
N ALA A 796 -35.53 -13.55 -34.50
CA ALA A 796 -35.85 -14.16 -35.80
C ALA A 796 -36.08 -13.21 -37.01
N SER A 797 -35.76 -13.58 -38.27
CA SER A 797 -34.83 -14.60 -38.82
C SER A 797 -34.60 -14.38 -40.33
N THR A 798 -33.64 -15.12 -40.91
CA THR A 798 -33.59 -15.58 -42.33
C THR A 798 -33.47 -14.57 -43.51
N SER A 799 -32.28 -14.58 -44.12
CA SER A 799 -31.96 -14.76 -45.56
C SER A 799 -32.34 -13.74 -46.66
N SER A 800 -31.26 -13.26 -47.32
CA SER A 800 -31.01 -13.20 -48.78
C SER A 800 -31.67 -12.18 -49.72
N SER A 801 -30.77 -11.42 -50.38
CA SER A 801 -30.70 -11.13 -51.83
C SER A 801 -31.32 -9.85 -52.44
N SER A 802 -30.39 -9.05 -53.00
CA SER A 802 -30.45 -8.36 -54.31
C SER A 802 -31.13 -6.99 -54.49
N ASN A 803 -30.41 -6.16 -55.25
CA ASN A 803 -30.82 -5.06 -56.16
C ASN A 803 -31.58 -3.82 -55.64
N GLY A 804 -31.15 -2.65 -56.15
CA GLY A 804 -32.10 -1.77 -56.85
C GLY A 804 -32.26 -0.32 -56.38
N ALA A 805 -31.31 0.53 -56.77
CA ALA A 805 -31.45 1.94 -57.21
C ALA A 805 -32.69 2.84 -56.86
N LYS A 806 -32.35 4.10 -56.52
CA LYS A 806 -33.01 5.39 -56.87
C LYS A 806 -34.40 5.77 -56.31
N ALA A 807 -34.34 6.80 -55.44
CA ALA A 807 -34.95 8.14 -55.60
C ALA A 807 -36.49 8.39 -55.60
N ALA A 808 -36.89 9.18 -54.59
CA ALA A 808 -37.78 10.35 -54.63
C ALA A 808 -39.34 10.23 -54.60
N ALA A 809 -39.90 10.86 -53.55
CA ALA A 809 -41.13 11.68 -53.48
C ALA A 809 -42.54 11.06 -53.72
N ALA A 810 -43.39 11.11 -52.69
CA ALA A 810 -44.73 11.75 -52.68
C ALA A 810 -45.44 11.60 -51.30
N ALA A 811 -46.40 12.48 -50.99
CA ALA A 811 -47.24 12.47 -49.76
C ALA A 811 -48.63 11.79 -50.03
N PRO A 812 -49.55 11.67 -49.03
CA PRO A 812 -50.44 12.81 -48.71
C PRO A 812 -50.93 12.97 -47.24
N THR A 813 -51.54 14.15 -47.00
CA THR A 813 -52.35 14.67 -45.86
C THR A 813 -53.78 14.05 -45.80
N PRO A 814 -54.74 14.38 -44.86
CA PRO A 814 -55.03 15.67 -44.16
C PRO A 814 -55.49 15.53 -42.66
N ALA A 815 -56.08 16.49 -41.90
CA ALA A 815 -56.65 17.84 -42.12
C ALA A 815 -56.70 18.72 -40.82
N ALA A 816 -56.83 20.06 -40.99
CA ALA A 816 -57.38 21.14 -40.10
C ALA A 816 -56.92 21.28 -38.62
N ALA A 817 -56.35 22.40 -38.07
CA ALA A 817 -56.58 23.87 -38.16
C ALA A 817 -57.62 24.42 -37.14
N PRO A 818 -57.59 25.71 -36.67
CA PRO A 818 -56.78 26.86 -37.15
C PRO A 818 -56.14 27.81 -36.07
N ALA A 819 -55.34 28.79 -36.55
CA ALA A 819 -55.14 30.17 -36.04
C ALA A 819 -54.53 30.43 -34.62
N SER A 820 -53.72 31.48 -34.35
CA SER A 820 -53.13 32.56 -35.19
C SER A 820 -52.05 33.37 -34.43
N THR A 821 -51.01 33.87 -35.13
CA THR A 821 -50.29 35.18 -34.96
C THR A 821 -49.78 35.68 -33.59
N SER A 822 -48.65 36.41 -33.44
CA SER A 822 -47.54 36.79 -34.33
C SER A 822 -46.44 37.56 -33.55
N SER A 823 -45.16 37.28 -33.88
CA SER A 823 -44.00 38.21 -33.94
C SER A 823 -43.72 39.33 -32.92
N SER A 824 -42.47 39.30 -32.42
CA SER A 824 -41.47 40.40 -32.36
C SER A 824 -41.63 41.60 -31.41
N GLY A 825 -40.51 41.98 -30.78
CA GLY A 825 -40.29 43.30 -30.15
C GLY A 825 -39.23 43.22 -29.05
N GLY A 826 -38.12 43.95 -29.20
CA GLY A 826 -37.05 44.02 -28.18
C GLY A 826 -37.19 45.24 -27.25
N GLY A 827 -36.31 45.33 -26.25
CA GLY A 827 -36.24 46.47 -25.33
C GLY A 827 -35.40 46.14 -24.09
N ALA A 828 -34.60 47.09 -23.61
CA ALA A 828 -33.59 46.87 -22.57
C ALA A 828 -33.90 47.60 -21.24
N ALA A 829 -33.02 47.36 -20.27
CA ALA A 829 -32.70 48.19 -19.10
C ALA A 829 -33.37 47.91 -17.72
N ALA A 830 -32.54 47.30 -16.86
CA ALA A 830 -32.08 47.85 -15.57
C ALA A 830 -32.96 47.82 -14.28
N ALA A 831 -32.21 47.67 -13.17
CA ALA A 831 -32.56 47.94 -11.76
C ALA A 831 -33.60 47.02 -11.07
N ALA A 832 -33.60 46.83 -9.75
CA ALA A 832 -32.52 46.87 -8.73
C ALA A 832 -33.09 46.29 -7.41
N ALA A 833 -32.18 45.93 -6.48
CA ALA A 833 -32.43 45.73 -5.04
C ALA A 833 -33.50 44.71 -4.59
N ALA A 834 -33.03 43.68 -3.86
CA ALA A 834 -33.88 42.87 -2.98
C ALA A 834 -33.36 42.94 -1.55
N THR A 835 -34.07 43.68 -0.70
CA THR A 835 -33.86 43.71 0.76
C THR A 835 -35.11 43.19 1.44
N SER A 836 -35.01 42.13 2.26
CA SER A 836 -35.70 42.01 3.56
C SER A 836 -35.59 40.61 4.15
N LEU A 837 -35.62 40.54 5.48
CA LEU A 837 -35.49 39.34 6.29
C LEU A 837 -36.84 38.89 6.86
N SER A 838 -37.08 37.57 6.76
CA SER A 838 -37.70 36.72 7.80
C SER A 838 -39.23 36.71 8.03
N LYS A 839 -39.66 35.56 8.59
CA LYS A 839 -40.95 35.21 9.23
C LYS A 839 -42.09 34.80 8.26
N ASN A 840 -42.88 33.74 8.52
CA ASN A 840 -42.84 32.78 9.63
C ASN A 840 -43.44 31.39 9.31
N ALA A 841 -43.24 30.44 10.23
CA ALA A 841 -43.65 29.03 10.15
C ALA A 841 -45.16 28.75 9.95
N LYS A 842 -45.46 27.63 9.26
CA LYS A 842 -46.52 26.63 9.61
C LYS A 842 -46.64 25.48 8.58
N LYS A 843 -46.13 24.28 8.91
CA LYS A 843 -46.72 22.95 8.59
C LYS A 843 -45.78 21.79 8.95
N LYS A 844 -46.12 21.02 10.01
CA LYS A 844 -46.19 19.53 10.00
C LYS A 844 -46.56 19.00 11.40
N GLN A 845 -47.85 18.77 11.62
CA GLN A 845 -48.35 17.97 12.74
C GLN A 845 -49.62 17.22 12.32
N LYS A 846 -49.47 16.10 11.60
CA LYS A 846 -50.51 15.07 11.44
C LYS A 846 -49.99 13.79 10.77
N LYS A 847 -49.59 12.80 11.57
CA LYS A 847 -49.93 11.36 11.40
C LYS A 847 -49.31 10.53 12.52
N LYS A 848 -50.07 10.32 13.59
CA LYS A 848 -49.91 9.17 14.50
C LYS A 848 -51.33 8.71 14.85
N ASN A 849 -51.72 7.54 14.31
CA ASN A 849 -52.78 6.64 14.79
C ASN A 849 -53.18 5.65 13.69
N LYS A 850 -52.78 4.38 13.86
CA LYS A 850 -53.72 3.26 13.72
C LYS A 850 -53.22 2.04 14.51
N ARG A 851 -54.14 1.50 15.32
CA ARG A 851 -54.15 0.15 15.94
C ARG A 851 -53.14 -0.14 17.05
N ALA A 852 -53.63 -0.02 18.28
CA ALA A 852 -53.58 -1.12 19.24
C ALA A 852 -55.02 -1.65 19.46
N VAL A 853 -55.14 -2.89 19.94
CA VAL A 853 -56.17 -3.50 20.83
C VAL A 853 -56.31 -4.99 20.50
N THR A 854 -55.78 -5.83 21.39
CA THR A 854 -56.50 -6.96 22.03
C THR A 854 -55.88 -7.22 23.41
N ALA A 855 -56.63 -7.88 24.29
CA ALA A 855 -56.56 -7.64 25.73
C ALA A 855 -55.72 -8.63 26.55
N ALA A 856 -55.45 -8.17 27.78
CA ALA A 856 -54.78 -8.82 28.89
C ALA A 856 -55.31 -10.20 29.32
N ALA A 857 -54.42 -10.96 29.97
CA ALA A 857 -54.72 -11.83 31.11
C ALA A 857 -53.53 -11.75 32.09
N GLY A 858 -53.78 -11.72 33.40
CA GLY A 858 -52.73 -11.63 34.43
C GLY A 858 -52.45 -12.97 35.12
N GLY A 859 -51.31 -13.05 35.83
CA GLY A 859 -50.93 -14.20 36.65
C GLY A 859 -49.64 -13.94 37.42
N SER A 860 -49.67 -14.19 38.73
CA SER A 860 -48.54 -14.00 39.65
C SER A 860 -47.62 -15.21 39.72
N GLY A 861 -46.32 -14.99 39.97
CA GLY A 861 -45.36 -16.04 40.30
C GLY A 861 -43.93 -15.49 40.37
N GLY A 862 -43.27 -15.63 41.52
CA GLY A 862 -41.89 -15.14 41.72
C GLY A 862 -40.84 -16.20 41.42
N GLY A 863 -39.58 -15.74 41.28
CA GLY A 863 -38.40 -16.61 41.13
C GLY A 863 -37.18 -15.76 40.74
N ALA A 864 -36.10 -15.87 41.52
CA ALA A 864 -34.87 -15.12 41.28
C ALA A 864 -33.93 -15.85 40.31
N ALA A 865 -33.14 -15.09 39.53
CA ALA A 865 -31.76 -15.44 39.16
C ALA A 865 -31.07 -14.21 38.53
N GLU A 866 -29.75 -14.11 38.75
CA GLU A 866 -28.87 -13.05 38.26
C GLU A 866 -28.50 -13.26 36.77
N GLY A 867 -28.01 -12.21 36.11
CA GLY A 867 -27.55 -12.28 34.72
C GLY A 867 -27.41 -10.90 34.08
N GLU A 868 -26.44 -10.12 34.54
CA GLU A 868 -26.07 -8.85 33.90
C GLU A 868 -25.51 -9.11 32.49
N GLY A 869 -26.00 -8.35 31.52
CA GLY A 869 -25.46 -8.29 30.17
C GLY A 869 -25.43 -6.83 29.75
N ASP A 870 -24.26 -6.20 29.80
CA ASP A 870 -24.08 -4.82 29.39
C ASP A 870 -24.15 -4.71 27.87
N GLU A 871 -25.17 -4.00 27.37
CA GLU A 871 -25.19 -3.47 26.00
C GLU A 871 -24.36 -2.18 25.98
N GLU A 872 -23.06 -2.28 25.64
CA GLU A 872 -22.28 -1.10 25.27
C GLU A 872 -22.83 -0.50 23.97
N ALA A 873 -23.35 0.72 24.05
CA ALA A 873 -23.83 1.47 22.90
C ALA A 873 -22.64 1.96 22.06
N GLY A 874 -22.48 1.42 20.85
CA GLY A 874 -21.46 1.88 19.91
C GLY A 874 -21.71 3.32 19.45
N GLU A 875 -20.70 4.18 19.61
CA GLU A 875 -20.73 5.55 19.07
C GLU A 875 -20.23 5.59 17.62
N ASP A 876 -21.11 5.97 16.69
CA ASP A 876 -20.79 6.12 15.26
C ASP A 876 -19.84 7.32 15.00
N GLY A 877 -18.55 7.03 14.89
CA GLY A 877 -17.49 8.00 14.57
C GLY A 877 -17.17 8.09 13.07
N GLU A 878 -17.59 9.17 12.40
CA GLU A 878 -17.23 9.48 11.01
C GLU A 878 -15.75 9.90 10.87
N GLU A 879 -14.85 8.91 10.75
CA GLU A 879 -13.41 9.15 10.56
C GLU A 879 -13.03 9.14 9.07
N GLU A 880 -13.06 10.34 8.47
CA GLU A 880 -12.42 10.61 7.18
C GLU A 880 -10.90 10.65 7.36
N ALA A 881 -10.20 9.72 6.69
CA ALA A 881 -8.76 9.80 6.53
C ALA A 881 -8.41 10.99 5.61
N SER A 882 -7.91 12.06 6.22
CA SER A 882 -7.23 13.20 5.60
C SER A 882 -5.73 13.04 5.72
#